data_AF-A0A1Q3CDY2-F1
#
_entry.id   AF-A0A1Q3CDY2-F1
#
_cell.length_a   1.000
_cell.length_b   1.000
_cell.length_c   1.000
_cell.angle_alpha   90.00
_cell.angle_beta   90.00
_cell.angle_gamma   90.00
#
_symmetry.space_group_name_H-M   'P 1'
#
loop_
_entity.id
_entity.type
_entity.pdbx_description
1 polymer ?
#
loop_
_entity_poly.entity_id
_entity_poly.type
_entity_poly.pdbx_seq_one_letter_code
_entity_poly.pdbx_strand_id
1 'polypeptide(L)'
;FKIVLFVASIKTNLHNELLRFNKNKLSVSLFISISVSDVETFPPTESTASTNMRTSQRSPFPVKFSLFIFLISFSLPRFKPYLNPTLTLTLTLTQKPRYIVRFKDYKPADDHRSYLRSKIPSDGWEWIERRNPAADYPTDFGLVAIEREGVIAEIERLRLVKDVNVDFSYKRDLLGVGGAFVDGKKRPGKIFTSPSFSDGEYYAALTSNSSINWDRHLLMQRSQVTSLFGADVLWSKGYTGAKVKMAIFDTGIRANHPHFRNIKERTNWTNEDTLNDNLGHGTFVAGVIAGEDSECLGFAPDTEIYAFRVFTDAQVSYTSWFLDAFNYAIATNMDVLNLSIGGPDYLDLPFVEKVWEITANNIIMVSAIGNDGPLYGTLNNPADQSDIIGVGGIDYSDHIASFSSRGMSTWEIPHGYGRVKPDVVAYGREIMGSKISTGCKSLSGTSVASPVVAGVVCLLVSVIPESKRKDILNPASMKQALVEGAAKLAGPNMYEQGAGRVDLLESFEILKSYQPRASIFPSILDYTDCPYSWPFCNQPLYAGSMPVIFNATILNGMGVIGYVKSAPTWHPLNEEGNLLSIHFTYSKVIWPWTGYLALHMQIKEEGAQFSGYIEGNVTVRVFSPPAQGEKEPRSSTCVLQLKTKVVPTPPRLKRVLWDQFHSIKYPPGYIPRDSLDVRNDILDWHGDHLHTNFHIMFNMLQDAGYYVETLGSPFTCFDAQQYGTLLLVDLEDEYFPEEIEKLKHDVVNTGLGLAVFAEWYNVDTMVKMRFFDDNTRSWWTPVTGGANIPALNDLLAPFGIAFGDKILNGDFSINGEQSRYASGTDIVRFPGGGYLHRFPFLDSSESGATQNILLTSGMTKADSPILGLLEVAEGRIAVYGDSNCLDSSHMVANCYWLLKKILDFTSGRTRDPVLFSNSVKQHQPIYLDDKQLPSRRTDVNFSTYSAVTGKDLICRSDSRFEVWGTKGYIHVRGRNRRLPGYPIIDLGRGLNHSKDTSNWRHPKFPEKNKSDSLGKKYLGLLYPDELDVPVLVPNQWLLPAAVTVVGLLLLFSLWRIRQKRRRRRKVSVSGRLTNL
;
A
#
# COMPACT_ATOMS: atom_id res chain seq x y z
N PHE A 1 -62.78 2.92 -28.09
CA PHE A 1 -63.60 1.75 -27.65
C PHE A 1 -63.58 1.70 -26.12
N LYS A 2 -64.45 0.88 -25.50
CA LYS A 2 -64.72 0.73 -24.03
C LYS A 2 -63.43 0.82 -23.17
N ILE A 3 -63.31 1.58 -22.07
CA ILE A 3 -64.19 1.91 -20.91
C ILE A 3 -64.28 0.75 -19.89
N VAL A 4 -63.87 1.01 -18.63
CA VAL A 4 -64.55 0.85 -17.30
C VAL A 4 -63.47 1.05 -16.20
N LEU A 5 -63.53 2.02 -15.27
CA LEU A 5 -64.42 2.26 -14.09
C LEU A 5 -64.20 1.24 -12.93
N PHE A 6 -64.30 1.55 -11.62
CA PHE A 6 -64.42 2.80 -10.81
C PHE A 6 -64.37 2.46 -9.28
N VAL A 7 -64.58 3.45 -8.39
CA VAL A 7 -64.91 3.33 -6.93
C VAL A 7 -63.78 2.89 -5.97
N ALA A 8 -63.63 3.36 -4.71
CA ALA A 8 -63.88 4.65 -4.02
C ALA A 8 -63.39 4.56 -2.55
N SER A 9 -63.56 5.66 -1.78
CA SER A 9 -63.65 5.70 -0.30
C SER A 9 -62.33 5.58 0.48
N ILE A 10 -62.04 6.36 1.54
CA ILE A 10 -62.58 7.62 2.12
C ILE A 10 -61.35 8.25 2.85
N LYS A 11 -60.99 9.54 2.73
CA LYS A 11 -61.48 10.72 3.51
C LYS A 11 -61.43 10.49 5.05
N THR A 12 -61.21 11.44 5.95
CA THR A 12 -61.14 12.92 5.96
C THR A 12 -60.34 13.33 7.22
N ASN A 13 -59.62 14.45 7.30
CA ASN A 13 -60.01 15.72 7.97
C ASN A 13 -58.71 16.48 8.39
N LEU A 14 -58.66 17.81 8.59
CA LEU A 14 -59.47 18.95 8.13
C LEU A 14 -58.64 20.26 8.37
N HIS A 15 -58.95 21.33 7.62
CA HIS A 15 -58.83 22.79 7.91
C HIS A 15 -57.69 23.38 8.79
N ASN A 16 -56.91 24.33 8.27
CA ASN A 16 -57.15 25.80 8.14
C ASN A 16 -56.91 26.60 9.43
N GLU A 17 -55.99 27.56 9.39
CA GLU A 17 -56.21 29.04 9.43
C GLU A 17 -54.93 29.70 8.82
N LEU A 18 -54.90 30.84 8.10
CA LEU A 18 -55.49 32.19 8.29
C LEU A 18 -54.79 32.96 9.45
N LEU A 19 -54.36 34.24 9.39
CA LEU A 19 -54.35 35.29 8.35
C LEU A 19 -53.36 36.44 8.71
N ARG A 20 -52.65 37.02 7.71
CA ARG A 20 -52.09 38.42 7.69
C ARG A 20 -51.07 38.76 8.81
N PHE A 21 -50.41 39.93 8.94
CA PHE A 21 -50.17 41.19 8.18
C PHE A 21 -48.62 41.45 8.24
N ASN A 22 -47.93 42.43 7.64
CA ASN A 22 -48.30 43.71 7.00
C ASN A 22 -47.27 44.16 5.92
N LYS A 23 -47.54 45.27 5.20
CA LYS A 23 -46.60 46.00 4.31
C LYS A 23 -46.26 47.39 4.87
N ASN A 24 -45.10 47.96 4.45
CA ASN A 24 -44.70 49.41 4.36
C ASN A 24 -43.28 49.68 4.93
N LYS A 25 -42.50 50.69 4.52
CA LYS A 25 -42.33 51.43 3.23
C LYS A 25 -41.08 52.34 3.32
N LEU A 26 -40.45 52.66 2.17
CA LEU A 26 -39.56 53.80 1.82
C LEU A 26 -38.63 54.47 2.87
N SER A 27 -37.32 54.54 2.55
CA SER A 27 -36.60 55.77 2.11
C SER A 27 -35.17 55.32 1.69
N VAL A 28 -34.66 55.53 0.47
CA VAL A 28 -34.27 56.80 -0.20
C VAL A 28 -33.32 57.66 0.63
N SER A 29 -32.05 57.69 0.20
CA SER A 29 -31.13 58.84 0.25
C SER A 29 -30.07 58.66 -0.84
N LEU A 30 -29.65 59.76 -1.45
CA LEU A 30 -28.71 59.82 -2.58
C LEU A 30 -27.55 60.73 -2.18
N PHE A 31 -26.31 60.40 -2.56
CA PHE A 31 -25.23 61.38 -2.59
C PHE A 31 -24.31 61.18 -3.80
N ILE A 32 -23.94 62.29 -4.42
CA ILE A 32 -23.02 62.40 -5.55
C ILE A 32 -21.89 63.35 -5.10
N SER A 33 -20.65 63.07 -5.50
CA SER A 33 -19.57 64.05 -5.56
C SER A 33 -18.71 63.81 -6.81
N ILE A 34 -18.22 64.88 -7.43
CA ILE A 34 -17.54 64.88 -8.73
C ILE A 34 -16.33 65.82 -8.68
N SER A 35 -15.18 65.35 -9.17
CA SER A 35 -14.08 66.13 -9.79
C SER A 35 -13.15 65.12 -10.51
N VAL A 36 -12.64 65.25 -11.75
CA VAL A 36 -12.24 66.38 -12.63
C VAL A 36 -10.91 67.02 -12.17
N SER A 37 -9.84 67.18 -12.98
CA SER A 37 -9.58 66.86 -14.42
C SER A 37 -8.54 65.68 -14.57
N ASP A 38 -7.60 65.47 -15.53
CA ASP A 38 -7.00 66.07 -16.78
C ASP A 38 -6.47 64.87 -17.66
N VAL A 39 -6.09 64.86 -18.96
CA VAL A 39 -5.49 65.80 -19.97
C VAL A 39 -3.93 65.82 -19.91
N GLU A 40 -3.09 65.63 -20.96
CA GLU A 40 -3.25 65.53 -22.44
C GLU A 40 -2.17 64.65 -23.19
N THR A 41 -2.52 64.18 -24.41
CA THR A 41 -1.77 63.74 -25.64
C THR A 41 -0.25 63.45 -25.79
N PHE A 42 0.07 62.22 -26.28
CA PHE A 42 0.82 61.82 -27.53
C PHE A 42 2.36 62.15 -27.80
N PRO A 43 3.05 61.57 -28.83
CA PRO A 43 4.52 61.30 -28.91
C PRO A 43 5.19 62.07 -30.12
N PRO A 44 6.22 61.67 -30.96
CA PRO A 44 6.91 60.38 -31.25
C PRO A 44 8.44 60.42 -31.63
N THR A 45 8.91 59.40 -32.39
CA THR A 45 10.05 59.32 -33.38
C THR A 45 11.54 59.09 -32.99
N GLU A 46 12.00 57.88 -33.33
CA GLU A 46 13.11 57.50 -34.25
C GLU A 46 14.50 58.21 -34.36
N SER A 47 15.54 57.35 -34.40
CA SER A 47 16.65 57.27 -35.39
C SER A 47 18.08 57.82 -35.12
N THR A 48 19.04 56.91 -35.39
CA THR A 48 20.40 57.10 -35.96
C THR A 48 21.53 57.79 -35.17
N ALA A 49 22.77 57.39 -35.52
CA ALA A 49 24.02 57.66 -34.80
C ALA A 49 24.94 58.67 -35.49
N SER A 50 26.01 59.13 -34.81
CA SER A 50 27.41 58.94 -35.31
C SER A 50 28.55 59.62 -34.50
N THR A 51 29.74 59.02 -34.63
CA THR A 51 31.11 59.64 -34.69
C THR A 51 31.91 60.15 -33.46
N ASN A 52 33.23 59.83 -33.51
CA ASN A 52 34.42 60.57 -33.02
C ASN A 52 34.76 60.53 -31.50
N MET A 53 36.03 60.59 -31.04
CA MET A 53 37.36 60.75 -31.70
C MET A 53 38.56 60.27 -30.84
N ARG A 54 39.75 60.04 -31.46
CA ARG A 54 41.15 60.14 -30.92
C ARG A 54 41.61 59.15 -29.81
N THR A 55 42.61 58.24 -30.02
CA THR A 55 44.10 58.37 -30.08
C THR A 55 44.77 58.82 -28.76
N SER A 56 45.98 58.42 -28.32
CA SER A 56 47.16 57.70 -28.87
C SER A 56 48.17 57.46 -27.68
N GLN A 57 49.19 56.59 -27.62
CA GLN A 57 49.79 55.46 -28.39
C GLN A 57 50.91 54.81 -27.50
N ARG A 58 51.34 53.55 -27.76
CA ARG A 58 52.78 53.16 -27.92
C ARG A 58 52.98 51.70 -28.37
N SER A 59 54.02 51.49 -29.18
CA SER A 59 54.58 50.22 -29.74
C SER A 59 56.13 50.28 -29.56
N PRO A 60 57.08 49.70 -30.35
CA PRO A 60 57.10 48.77 -31.53
C PRO A 60 57.88 47.44 -31.23
N PHE A 61 58.30 46.51 -32.12
CA PHE A 61 58.91 46.53 -33.48
C PHE A 61 58.69 45.20 -34.29
N PRO A 62 59.01 45.14 -35.62
CA PRO A 62 58.76 44.00 -36.53
C PRO A 62 60.00 43.50 -37.36
N VAL A 63 59.78 42.86 -38.54
CA VAL A 63 60.73 42.54 -39.68
C VAL A 63 61.43 41.15 -39.64
N LYS A 64 61.77 40.40 -40.73
CA LYS A 64 61.18 40.04 -42.08
C LYS A 64 62.00 38.85 -42.72
N PHE A 65 61.37 38.04 -43.59
CA PHE A 65 61.86 37.38 -44.85
C PHE A 65 63.04 36.33 -44.93
N SER A 66 62.69 35.15 -45.49
CA SER A 66 63.31 34.42 -46.66
C SER A 66 64.48 33.40 -46.63
N LEU A 67 64.39 32.48 -47.62
CA LEU A 67 65.39 31.65 -48.36
C LEU A 67 65.93 30.28 -47.85
N PHE A 68 65.32 29.19 -48.38
CA PHE A 68 65.88 28.11 -49.24
C PHE A 68 67.19 27.29 -48.96
N ILE A 69 67.05 25.97 -49.23
CA ILE A 69 67.97 25.02 -49.94
C ILE A 69 68.82 23.94 -49.18
N PHE A 70 68.77 22.73 -49.78
CA PHE A 70 69.59 21.49 -49.68
C PHE A 70 69.45 20.46 -48.53
N LEU A 71 69.87 19.23 -48.87
CA LEU A 71 69.70 17.94 -48.19
C LEU A 71 71.02 17.43 -47.59
N ILE A 72 70.94 16.52 -46.60
CA ILE A 72 71.72 15.25 -46.52
C ILE A 72 71.11 14.34 -45.42
N SER A 73 71.60 13.11 -45.24
CA SER A 73 70.81 11.92 -44.91
C SER A 73 71.08 11.20 -43.57
N PHE A 74 70.09 10.37 -43.18
CA PHE A 74 70.17 9.20 -42.29
C PHE A 74 70.61 9.35 -40.82
N SER A 75 69.65 9.19 -39.89
CA SER A 75 69.68 8.13 -38.86
C SER A 75 68.32 7.97 -38.16
N LEU A 76 68.03 6.76 -37.66
CA LEU A 76 66.82 6.38 -36.90
C LEU A 76 67.16 6.38 -35.40
N PRO A 77 66.23 6.76 -34.48
CA PRO A 77 65.19 5.80 -34.07
C PRO A 77 63.79 6.37 -33.72
N ARG A 78 62.79 5.49 -33.93
CA ARG A 78 61.41 5.47 -33.40
C ARG A 78 60.90 6.65 -32.54
N PHE A 79 60.02 7.45 -33.12
CA PHE A 79 58.96 8.14 -32.36
C PHE A 79 57.91 7.14 -31.85
N LYS A 80 57.43 7.35 -30.61
CA LYS A 80 56.01 7.23 -30.27
C LYS A 80 55.54 8.62 -29.77
N PRO A 81 54.32 9.07 -30.09
CA PRO A 81 53.96 10.47 -29.93
C PRO A 81 53.76 10.86 -28.45
N TYR A 82 54.35 11.99 -28.06
CA TYR A 82 53.90 12.75 -26.89
C TYR A 82 52.51 13.33 -27.18
N LEU A 83 51.52 12.97 -26.38
CA LEU A 83 50.27 13.71 -26.25
C LEU A 83 50.36 14.53 -24.97
N ASN A 84 50.63 15.83 -25.10
CA ASN A 84 50.55 16.76 -23.97
C ASN A 84 49.08 16.97 -23.55
N PRO A 85 48.81 17.28 -22.27
CA PRO A 85 47.53 16.99 -21.66
C PRO A 85 46.41 17.92 -22.14
N THR A 86 45.31 17.34 -22.62
CA THR A 86 44.01 17.97 -22.58
C THR A 86 43.57 18.11 -21.11
N LEU A 87 43.04 19.28 -20.74
CA LEU A 87 42.50 19.47 -19.40
C LEU A 87 41.30 18.55 -19.18
N THR A 88 41.48 17.50 -18.38
CA THR A 88 40.37 16.76 -17.78
C THR A 88 39.71 17.65 -16.73
N LEU A 89 38.73 18.45 -17.17
CA LEU A 89 37.78 19.10 -16.29
C LEU A 89 36.96 18.03 -15.57
N THR A 90 37.48 17.57 -14.43
CA THR A 90 36.76 16.69 -13.49
C THR A 90 35.65 17.49 -12.83
N LEU A 91 34.55 17.67 -13.55
CA LEU A 91 33.28 18.21 -13.04
C LEU A 91 32.60 17.15 -12.16
N THR A 92 33.26 16.78 -11.06
CA THR A 92 32.61 16.19 -9.90
C THR A 92 31.78 17.27 -9.22
N LEU A 93 30.66 17.63 -9.84
CA LEU A 93 29.61 18.44 -9.22
C LEU A 93 28.93 17.57 -8.14
N THR A 94 29.58 17.47 -6.98
CA THR A 94 28.94 17.02 -5.74
C THR A 94 27.86 18.02 -5.37
N GLN A 95 26.65 17.83 -5.92
CA GLN A 95 25.50 18.64 -5.55
C GLN A 95 25.28 18.51 -4.04
N LYS A 96 25.39 19.63 -3.33
CA LYS A 96 25.12 19.70 -1.89
C LYS A 96 23.76 19.04 -1.59
N PRO A 97 23.64 18.18 -0.54
CA PRO A 97 22.37 17.58 -0.18
C PRO A 97 21.37 18.68 0.19
N ARG A 98 20.13 18.49 -0.25
CA ARG A 98 19.02 19.44 -0.08
C ARG A 98 18.10 18.99 1.03
N TYR A 99 17.65 19.93 1.83
CA TYR A 99 16.79 19.70 2.97
C TYR A 99 15.60 20.64 2.98
N ILE A 100 14.43 20.08 3.29
CA ILE A 100 13.18 20.78 3.53
C ILE A 100 13.14 21.12 5.02
N VAL A 101 13.30 22.40 5.34
CA VAL A 101 13.06 22.94 6.69
C VAL A 101 11.59 23.31 6.78
N ARG A 102 10.81 22.57 7.56
CA ARG A 102 9.40 22.89 7.80
C ARG A 102 9.27 23.79 9.02
N PHE A 103 8.32 24.71 8.98
CA PHE A 103 8.01 25.67 10.02
C PHE A 103 6.62 25.40 10.62
N LYS A 104 6.29 26.08 11.71
CA LYS A 104 5.00 25.98 12.41
C LYS A 104 3.98 27.04 11.97
N ASP A 105 4.44 28.08 11.27
CA ASP A 105 3.65 29.23 10.83
C ASP A 105 3.78 29.39 9.30
N TYR A 106 2.68 29.70 8.61
CA TYR A 106 2.72 30.17 7.21
C TYR A 106 3.19 31.64 7.15
N LYS A 107 4.28 31.94 6.42
CA LYS A 107 4.86 33.29 6.25
C LYS A 107 5.51 33.47 4.87
N PRO A 108 5.77 34.70 4.42
CA PRO A 108 6.61 34.95 3.25
C PRO A 108 7.96 34.21 3.35
N ALA A 109 8.49 33.73 2.23
CA ALA A 109 9.72 32.95 2.20
C ALA A 109 10.93 33.68 2.82
N ASP A 110 11.04 35.00 2.60
CA ASP A 110 12.10 35.83 3.18
C ASP A 110 12.01 36.02 4.70
N ASP A 111 10.83 35.89 5.33
CA ASP A 111 10.69 35.93 6.80
C ASP A 111 11.37 34.70 7.41
N HIS A 112 11.08 33.51 6.87
CA HIS A 112 11.67 32.24 7.32
C HIS A 112 13.18 32.21 7.09
N ARG A 113 13.61 32.65 5.90
CA ARG A 113 15.03 32.83 5.54
C ARG A 113 15.76 33.77 6.50
N SER A 114 15.16 34.92 6.80
CA SER A 114 15.71 35.92 7.71
C SER A 114 15.74 35.41 9.15
N TYR A 115 14.72 34.66 9.55
CA TYR A 115 14.70 33.96 10.84
C TYR A 115 15.88 32.98 10.98
N LEU A 116 16.08 32.07 10.02
CA LEU A 116 17.21 31.13 10.02
C LEU A 116 18.56 31.88 10.07
N ARG A 117 18.78 32.86 9.17
CA ARG A 117 20.00 33.69 9.16
C ARG A 117 20.24 34.44 10.49
N SER A 118 19.19 34.87 11.18
CA SER A 118 19.28 35.56 12.48
C SER A 118 19.53 34.64 13.69
N LYS A 119 19.58 33.32 13.49
CA LYS A 119 19.76 32.32 14.56
C LYS A 119 20.91 31.35 14.32
N ILE A 120 21.28 31.11 13.06
CA ILE A 120 22.37 30.22 12.66
C ILE A 120 23.35 31.04 11.80
N PRO A 121 24.28 31.78 12.43
CA PRO A 121 25.21 32.70 11.75
C PRO A 121 26.47 31.98 11.21
N SER A 122 26.41 30.67 10.98
CA SER A 122 27.54 29.82 10.64
C SER A 122 27.60 29.46 9.15
N ASP A 123 28.80 29.51 8.57
CA ASP A 123 29.06 28.96 7.23
C ASP A 123 28.85 27.44 7.23
N GLY A 124 28.10 26.93 6.24
CA GLY A 124 27.78 25.51 6.10
C GLY A 124 26.34 25.20 5.73
N TRP A 125 25.50 26.22 5.49
CA TRP A 125 24.21 26.07 4.84
C TRP A 125 23.91 27.24 3.90
N GLU A 126 23.05 27.01 2.90
CA GLU A 126 22.70 27.97 1.86
C GLU A 126 21.20 27.89 1.55
N TRP A 127 20.51 29.03 1.50
CA TRP A 127 19.08 29.08 1.17
C TRP A 127 18.85 28.99 -0.34
N ILE A 128 18.03 28.03 -0.77
CA ILE A 128 17.72 27.79 -2.19
C ILE A 128 16.41 28.50 -2.55
N GLU A 129 16.50 29.47 -3.47
CA GLU A 129 15.34 30.23 -3.93
C GLU A 129 14.41 29.37 -4.80
N ARG A 130 13.16 29.20 -4.35
CA ARG A 130 12.09 28.52 -5.09
C ARG A 130 11.45 29.55 -6.03
N ARG A 131 11.68 29.44 -7.34
CA ARG A 131 11.19 30.38 -8.36
C ARG A 131 10.00 29.80 -9.13
N ASN A 132 8.84 29.75 -8.47
CA ASN A 132 7.60 29.19 -8.99
C ASN A 132 6.38 29.98 -8.45
N PRO A 133 5.14 29.73 -8.94
CA PRO A 133 3.96 30.52 -8.55
C PRO A 133 3.58 30.48 -7.06
N ALA A 134 4.15 29.56 -6.26
CA ALA A 134 3.95 29.55 -4.80
C ALA A 134 4.83 30.58 -4.06
N ALA A 135 5.81 31.21 -4.73
CA ALA A 135 6.67 32.23 -4.13
C ALA A 135 5.93 33.52 -3.74
N ASP A 136 4.84 33.86 -4.45
CA ASP A 136 3.99 35.02 -4.16
C ASP A 136 3.05 34.81 -2.95
N TYR A 137 3.04 33.60 -2.37
CA TYR A 137 2.15 33.20 -1.29
C TYR A 137 2.94 32.85 -0.01
N PRO A 138 2.31 32.95 1.18
CA PRO A 138 2.90 32.42 2.40
C PRO A 138 3.22 30.92 2.25
N THR A 139 4.36 30.50 2.81
CA THR A 139 4.81 29.10 2.85
C THR A 139 5.03 28.65 4.30
N ASP A 140 4.86 27.36 4.53
CA ASP A 140 5.23 26.65 5.76
C ASP A 140 6.61 25.98 5.66
N PHE A 141 7.31 26.04 4.52
CA PHE A 141 8.64 25.43 4.36
C PHE A 141 9.62 26.29 3.58
N GLY A 142 10.91 26.04 3.84
CA GLY A 142 12.04 26.57 3.09
C GLY A 142 12.96 25.44 2.62
N LEU A 143 13.66 25.66 1.50
CA LEU A 143 14.61 24.70 0.93
C LEU A 143 16.04 25.21 1.18
N VAL A 144 16.89 24.35 1.73
CA VAL A 144 18.30 24.68 2.03
C VAL A 144 19.24 23.60 1.53
N ALA A 145 20.42 23.99 1.05
CA ALA A 145 21.57 23.09 0.96
C ALA A 145 22.31 23.12 2.30
N ILE A 146 22.75 21.96 2.79
CA ILE A 146 23.56 21.86 4.02
C ILE A 146 24.84 21.09 3.71
N GLU A 147 25.98 21.62 4.17
CA GLU A 147 27.32 21.05 3.96
C GLU A 147 27.86 20.35 5.21
N ARG A 148 27.27 20.63 6.38
CA ARG A 148 27.74 20.18 7.69
C ARG A 148 26.58 19.65 8.52
N GLU A 149 26.55 18.34 8.78
CA GLU A 149 25.43 17.64 9.45
C GLU A 149 25.01 18.29 10.78
N GLY A 150 25.95 18.80 11.57
CA GLY A 150 25.67 19.47 12.84
C GLY A 150 24.72 20.67 12.73
N VAL A 151 24.63 21.32 11.56
CA VAL A 151 23.68 22.43 11.31
C VAL A 151 22.23 21.96 11.34
N ILE A 152 21.94 20.70 10.97
CA ILE A 152 20.58 20.14 11.03
C ILE A 152 20.07 20.18 12.48
N ALA A 153 20.88 19.72 13.42
CA ALA A 153 20.57 19.73 14.85
C ALA A 153 20.52 21.15 15.46
N GLU A 154 21.11 22.16 14.81
CA GLU A 154 20.93 23.57 15.18
C GLU A 154 19.58 24.11 14.65
N ILE A 155 19.21 23.80 13.40
CA ILE A 155 17.93 24.18 12.79
C ILE A 155 16.75 23.58 13.56
N GLU A 156 16.80 22.29 13.89
CA GLU A 156 15.73 21.59 14.63
C GLU A 156 15.47 22.16 16.04
N ARG A 157 16.47 22.79 16.67
CA ARG A 157 16.32 23.42 17.99
C ARG A 157 15.60 24.77 17.93
N LEU A 158 15.37 25.33 16.74
CA LEU A 158 14.72 26.63 16.58
C LEU A 158 13.22 26.54 16.83
N ARG A 159 12.68 27.45 17.65
CA ARG A 159 11.28 27.43 18.11
C ARG A 159 10.25 27.40 16.97
N LEU A 160 10.49 28.09 15.86
CA LEU A 160 9.58 28.12 14.71
C LEU A 160 9.74 26.91 13.76
N VAL A 161 10.87 26.22 13.77
CA VAL A 161 11.09 25.01 12.97
C VAL A 161 10.28 23.86 13.55
N LYS A 162 9.63 23.09 12.69
CA LYS A 162 8.84 21.91 13.02
C LYS A 162 9.73 20.66 13.02
N ASP A 163 10.46 20.47 11.92
CA ASP A 163 11.43 19.40 11.65
C ASP A 163 12.27 19.77 10.40
N VAL A 164 13.32 18.99 10.12
CA VAL A 164 14.14 19.09 8.91
C VAL A 164 14.23 17.72 8.26
N ASN A 165 13.93 17.62 6.96
CA ASN A 165 13.92 16.37 6.21
C ASN A 165 14.73 16.52 4.92
N VAL A 166 15.09 15.42 4.25
CA VAL A 166 15.70 15.48 2.92
C VAL A 166 14.66 15.90 1.88
N ASP A 167 15.08 16.64 0.85
CA ASP A 167 14.28 16.89 -0.36
C ASP A 167 14.37 15.69 -1.29
N PHE A 168 13.54 14.66 -1.05
CA PHE A 168 13.56 13.42 -1.84
C PHE A 168 13.21 13.69 -3.30
N SER A 169 13.79 12.91 -4.22
CA SER A 169 13.26 12.81 -5.59
C SER A 169 12.31 11.64 -5.74
N TYR A 170 11.43 11.73 -6.74
CA TYR A 170 10.55 10.64 -7.15
C TYR A 170 10.73 10.39 -8.63
N LYS A 171 10.95 9.13 -9.01
CA LYS A 171 11.01 8.73 -10.41
C LYS A 171 9.75 7.95 -10.77
N ARG A 172 9.08 8.33 -11.86
CA ARG A 172 7.87 7.65 -12.33
C ARG A 172 8.23 6.50 -13.25
N ASP A 173 7.77 5.29 -12.92
CA ASP A 173 7.72 4.19 -13.89
C ASP A 173 6.38 4.21 -14.63
N LEU A 174 6.43 4.64 -15.89
CA LEU A 174 5.36 4.43 -16.86
C LEU A 174 5.60 3.12 -17.62
N LEU A 175 4.54 2.31 -17.76
CA LEU A 175 4.54 1.10 -18.59
C LEU A 175 5.09 1.43 -19.99
N GLY A 176 6.26 0.86 -20.29
CA GLY A 176 7.27 1.56 -21.08
C GLY A 176 6.99 1.72 -22.57
N VAL A 177 7.19 2.95 -23.07
CA VAL A 177 7.42 3.24 -24.50
C VAL A 177 8.82 3.81 -24.65
N GLY A 178 9.82 2.91 -24.69
CA GLY A 178 11.25 3.24 -24.78
C GLY A 178 11.98 2.92 -23.48
N GLY A 179 12.97 2.01 -23.55
CA GLY A 179 13.84 1.69 -22.42
C GLY A 179 14.90 2.76 -22.18
N ALA A 180 15.47 2.79 -20.98
CA ALA A 180 16.47 3.77 -20.57
C ALA A 180 17.68 3.82 -21.54
N PHE A 181 17.98 5.01 -22.05
CA PHE A 181 19.17 5.29 -22.84
C PHE A 181 20.21 6.02 -21.98
N VAL A 182 21.41 5.44 -21.90
CA VAL A 182 22.64 6.15 -21.53
C VAL A 182 23.61 5.92 -22.70
N ASP A 183 24.35 6.97 -23.09
CA ASP A 183 25.34 6.97 -24.18
C ASP A 183 24.86 6.38 -25.53
N GLY A 184 23.58 6.57 -25.85
CA GLY A 184 23.00 6.30 -27.17
C GLY A 184 22.99 4.84 -27.63
N LYS A 185 23.24 3.87 -26.74
CA LYS A 185 23.30 2.43 -27.09
C LYS A 185 22.37 1.59 -26.23
N LYS A 186 21.47 0.84 -26.87
CA LYS A 186 20.65 -0.19 -26.20
C LYS A 186 21.57 -1.26 -25.61
N ARG A 187 21.42 -1.58 -24.32
CA ARG A 187 21.92 -2.83 -23.74
C ARG A 187 21.05 -3.99 -24.24
N PRO A 188 21.63 -5.09 -24.78
CA PRO A 188 20.88 -6.29 -25.11
C PRO A 188 20.70 -7.16 -23.85
N GLY A 189 19.46 -7.26 -23.36
CA GLY A 189 19.08 -8.13 -22.25
C GLY A 189 17.55 -8.28 -22.19
N LYS A 190 17.06 -9.52 -22.17
CA LYS A 190 15.67 -9.94 -21.99
C LYS A 190 15.66 -11.22 -21.13
N ILE A 191 14.46 -11.70 -20.76
CA ILE A 191 14.18 -12.84 -19.85
C ILE A 191 14.14 -12.34 -18.39
N PHE A 192 12.99 -12.25 -17.70
CA PHE A 192 11.58 -12.42 -18.12
C PHE A 192 10.68 -11.40 -17.39
N THR A 193 10.05 -10.49 -18.12
CA THR A 193 8.76 -9.85 -17.78
C THR A 193 8.00 -9.58 -19.08
N SER A 194 6.66 -9.64 -19.05
CA SER A 194 5.79 -9.57 -20.25
C SER A 194 5.97 -10.79 -21.22
N PRO A 195 5.02 -11.10 -22.14
CA PRO A 195 4.23 -10.18 -22.94
C PRO A 195 2.79 -9.92 -22.45
N SER A 196 2.48 -8.63 -22.20
CA SER A 196 1.33 -8.04 -22.88
C SER A 196 1.71 -7.80 -24.36
N PHE A 197 0.71 -7.64 -25.22
CA PHE A 197 0.78 -7.51 -26.68
C PHE A 197 1.16 -8.79 -27.45
N SER A 198 0.22 -9.20 -28.30
CA SER A 198 0.47 -9.99 -29.51
C SER A 198 -0.16 -9.27 -30.70
N ASP A 199 0.59 -8.37 -31.34
CA ASP A 199 0.21 -7.88 -32.67
C ASP A 199 0.33 -9.05 -33.66
N GLY A 200 -0.74 -9.29 -34.42
CA GLY A 200 -0.87 -10.47 -35.28
C GLY A 200 -1.44 -10.11 -36.65
N GLU A 201 -0.58 -9.62 -37.55
CA GLU A 201 -0.91 -9.50 -38.98
C GLU A 201 -1.12 -10.89 -39.59
N TYR A 202 -2.37 -11.35 -39.61
CA TYR A 202 -2.74 -12.61 -40.26
C TYR A 202 -2.78 -12.46 -41.79
N TYR A 203 -1.62 -12.67 -42.44
CA TYR A 203 -1.55 -12.97 -43.87
C TYR A 203 -2.21 -14.34 -44.15
N ALA A 204 -3.53 -14.34 -44.32
CA ALA A 204 -4.30 -15.52 -44.67
C ALA A 204 -4.03 -15.95 -46.13
N ALA A 205 -3.27 -17.03 -46.31
CA ALA A 205 -3.01 -17.61 -47.62
C ALA A 205 -4.31 -18.13 -48.27
N LEU A 206 -4.53 -17.75 -49.53
CA LEU A 206 -5.72 -18.10 -50.31
C LEU A 206 -5.85 -19.61 -50.54
N THR A 207 -6.96 -20.20 -50.09
CA THR A 207 -7.59 -21.34 -50.76
C THR A 207 -9.09 -21.06 -50.89
N SER A 208 -9.65 -21.34 -52.07
CA SER A 208 -10.98 -20.89 -52.47
C SER A 208 -12.06 -21.93 -52.19
N ASN A 209 -13.20 -21.49 -51.66
CA ASN A 209 -14.47 -21.65 -52.39
C ASN A 209 -15.55 -20.66 -51.93
N SER A 210 -16.50 -20.42 -52.82
CA SER A 210 -17.44 -19.29 -52.86
C SER A 210 -18.54 -19.27 -51.80
N SER A 211 -18.93 -18.04 -51.40
CA SER A 211 -20.22 -17.61 -50.82
C SER A 211 -20.68 -18.29 -49.51
N ILE A 212 -21.38 -17.61 -48.60
CA ILE A 212 -22.28 -16.45 -48.72
C ILE A 212 -21.85 -15.32 -47.77
N ASN A 213 -22.07 -14.06 -48.17
CA ASN A 213 -21.71 -12.88 -47.39
C ASN A 213 -22.97 -12.10 -46.97
N TRP A 214 -23.38 -12.26 -45.71
CA TRP A 214 -24.37 -11.41 -45.03
C TRP A 214 -23.90 -11.14 -43.59
N ASP A 215 -24.07 -9.89 -43.17
CA ASP A 215 -24.05 -9.39 -41.78
C ASP A 215 -22.82 -9.69 -40.91
N ARG A 216 -21.69 -9.08 -41.27
CA ARG A 216 -20.59 -8.70 -40.35
C ARG A 216 -20.56 -7.19 -40.10
N HIS A 217 -21.70 -6.60 -39.75
CA HIS A 217 -21.84 -5.16 -39.46
C HIS A 217 -22.60 -4.84 -38.15
N LEU A 218 -22.78 -5.83 -37.29
CA LEU A 218 -23.06 -5.65 -35.86
C LEU A 218 -22.05 -6.47 -35.05
N LEU A 219 -21.71 -6.02 -33.83
CA LEU A 219 -20.56 -6.43 -33.00
C LEU A 219 -19.20 -5.98 -33.60
N MET A 220 -18.42 -5.08 -32.99
CA MET A 220 -18.64 -4.25 -31.80
C MET A 220 -18.27 -2.79 -32.13
N GLN A 221 -19.17 -1.85 -31.83
CA GLN A 221 -18.75 -0.48 -31.51
C GLN A 221 -18.37 -0.51 -30.02
N ARG A 222 -17.08 -0.34 -29.67
CA ARG A 222 -16.68 -0.28 -28.24
C ARG A 222 -17.38 0.92 -27.62
N SER A 223 -18.30 0.68 -26.70
CA SER A 223 -19.02 1.72 -25.96
C SER A 223 -18.02 2.56 -25.17
N GLN A 224 -18.17 3.89 -25.20
CA GLN A 224 -17.26 4.78 -24.51
C GLN A 224 -17.31 4.56 -23.00
N VAL A 225 -16.16 4.77 -22.34
CA VAL A 225 -16.03 4.61 -20.89
C VAL A 225 -17.05 5.48 -20.15
N THR A 226 -17.28 6.71 -20.61
CA THR A 226 -18.30 7.63 -20.11
C THR A 226 -19.72 7.08 -20.21
N SER A 227 -20.09 6.49 -21.34
CA SER A 227 -21.40 5.84 -21.54
C SER A 227 -21.58 4.58 -20.68
N LEU A 228 -20.51 3.83 -20.40
CA LEU A 228 -20.56 2.65 -19.54
C LEU A 228 -20.85 2.99 -18.06
N PHE A 229 -20.52 4.20 -17.61
CA PHE A 229 -20.95 4.74 -16.31
C PHE A 229 -22.23 5.60 -16.40
N GLY A 230 -22.85 5.76 -17.58
CA GLY A 230 -24.07 6.56 -17.75
C GLY A 230 -23.88 8.08 -17.61
N ALA A 231 -22.70 8.62 -17.94
CA ALA A 231 -22.42 10.06 -17.82
C ALA A 231 -23.38 10.95 -18.66
N ASP A 232 -23.89 10.44 -19.77
CA ASP A 232 -24.91 11.06 -20.61
C ASP A 232 -26.24 11.33 -19.87
N VAL A 233 -26.57 10.51 -18.87
CA VAL A 233 -27.73 10.72 -17.99
C VAL A 233 -27.55 11.97 -17.11
N LEU A 234 -26.31 12.36 -16.79
CA LEU A 234 -26.01 13.60 -16.06
C LEU A 234 -25.83 14.80 -17.00
N TRP A 235 -25.18 14.60 -18.15
CA TRP A 235 -25.05 15.64 -19.19
C TRP A 235 -26.43 16.12 -19.69
N SER A 236 -27.38 15.19 -19.89
CA SER A 236 -28.77 15.51 -20.27
C SER A 236 -29.56 16.27 -19.18
N LYS A 237 -29.10 16.27 -17.93
CA LYS A 237 -29.62 17.11 -16.83
C LYS A 237 -28.92 18.47 -16.73
N GLY A 238 -27.90 18.74 -17.56
CA GLY A 238 -27.09 19.96 -17.52
C GLY A 238 -25.91 19.92 -16.55
N TYR A 239 -25.56 18.75 -16.00
CA TYR A 239 -24.35 18.58 -15.19
C TYR A 239 -23.21 18.09 -16.09
N THR A 240 -22.14 18.88 -16.20
CA THR A 240 -21.04 18.66 -17.17
C THR A 240 -19.65 18.93 -16.59
N GLY A 241 -19.53 19.10 -15.26
CA GLY A 241 -18.29 19.54 -14.62
C GLY A 241 -18.14 21.06 -14.48
N ALA A 242 -19.14 21.84 -14.90
CA ALA A 242 -19.08 23.30 -14.94
C ALA A 242 -18.77 23.95 -13.57
N LYS A 243 -17.89 24.96 -13.61
CA LYS A 243 -17.38 25.69 -12.43
C LYS A 243 -16.68 24.81 -11.39
N VAL A 244 -16.21 23.61 -11.75
CA VAL A 244 -15.39 22.78 -10.84
C VAL A 244 -13.92 23.02 -11.16
N LYS A 245 -13.12 23.35 -10.15
CA LYS A 245 -11.67 23.54 -10.29
C LYS A 245 -10.92 22.24 -10.10
N MET A 246 -10.29 21.75 -11.17
CA MET A 246 -9.58 20.48 -11.19
C MET A 246 -8.08 20.66 -11.41
N ALA A 247 -7.29 20.33 -10.39
CA ALA A 247 -5.83 20.33 -10.48
C ALA A 247 -5.29 18.97 -10.93
N ILE A 248 -4.54 18.95 -12.03
CA ILE A 248 -3.94 17.76 -12.63
C ILE A 248 -2.43 17.80 -12.41
N PHE A 249 -1.94 16.97 -11.49
CA PHE A 249 -0.53 16.86 -11.11
C PHE A 249 0.13 15.74 -11.93
N ASP A 250 0.80 16.09 -13.03
CA ASP A 250 1.37 15.12 -13.98
C ASP A 250 2.53 15.75 -14.79
N THR A 251 2.75 15.31 -16.03
CA THR A 251 3.77 15.84 -16.98
C THR A 251 3.37 17.18 -17.63
N GLY A 252 2.27 17.80 -17.18
CA GLY A 252 1.67 19.01 -17.75
C GLY A 252 0.57 18.70 -18.77
N ILE A 253 0.15 19.71 -19.54
CA ILE A 253 -0.77 19.56 -20.68
C ILE A 253 -0.27 20.40 -21.85
N ARG A 254 -0.41 19.92 -23.09
CA ARG A 254 -0.15 20.72 -24.29
C ARG A 254 -1.14 21.89 -24.44
N ALA A 255 -0.62 23.11 -24.61
CA ALA A 255 -1.40 24.36 -24.68
C ALA A 255 -2.58 24.32 -25.66
N ASN A 256 -2.28 24.10 -26.95
CA ASN A 256 -3.23 24.25 -28.06
C ASN A 256 -3.68 22.86 -28.53
N HIS A 257 -4.25 22.06 -27.61
CA HIS A 257 -4.76 20.73 -27.92
C HIS A 257 -6.29 20.79 -28.12
N PRO A 258 -6.84 20.34 -29.27
CA PRO A 258 -8.22 20.66 -29.67
C PRO A 258 -9.31 19.99 -28.83
N HIS A 259 -8.97 19.07 -27.92
CA HIS A 259 -9.94 18.37 -27.07
C HIS A 259 -10.33 19.17 -25.81
N PHE A 260 -9.79 20.37 -25.57
CA PHE A 260 -9.98 21.08 -24.29
C PHE A 260 -10.45 22.54 -24.48
N ARG A 261 -11.73 22.81 -24.16
CA ARG A 261 -12.27 24.19 -24.09
C ARG A 261 -11.79 25.05 -22.91
N ASN A 262 -11.52 24.45 -21.74
CA ASN A 262 -11.51 25.19 -20.46
C ASN A 262 -10.22 25.01 -19.62
N ILE A 263 -9.05 25.06 -20.28
CA ILE A 263 -7.78 25.20 -19.58
C ILE A 263 -7.68 26.62 -19.02
N LYS A 264 -7.72 26.76 -17.69
CA LYS A 264 -7.54 28.05 -17.01
C LYS A 264 -6.07 28.39 -16.82
N GLU A 265 -5.28 27.40 -16.44
CA GLU A 265 -3.91 27.62 -15.98
C GLU A 265 -3.00 26.44 -16.33
N ARG A 266 -1.73 26.75 -16.58
CA ARG A 266 -0.66 25.78 -16.84
C ARG A 266 0.59 26.26 -16.12
N THR A 267 0.97 25.58 -15.05
CA THR A 267 2.14 25.90 -14.22
C THR A 267 3.20 24.81 -14.35
N ASN A 268 4.45 25.18 -14.11
CA ASN A 268 5.54 24.24 -13.95
C ASN A 268 6.22 24.45 -12.59
N TRP A 269 6.49 23.34 -11.93
CA TRP A 269 7.13 23.28 -10.61
C TRP A 269 8.54 22.67 -10.71
N THR A 270 8.89 22.10 -11.87
CA THR A 270 10.22 21.53 -12.14
C THR A 270 11.27 22.59 -12.45
N ASN A 271 12.53 22.16 -12.61
CA ASN A 271 13.65 23.00 -13.01
C ASN A 271 13.83 23.16 -14.54
N GLU A 272 12.88 22.72 -15.37
CA GLU A 272 12.92 22.84 -16.84
C GLU A 272 12.08 24.03 -17.32
N ASP A 273 12.52 24.70 -18.39
CA ASP A 273 11.80 25.86 -18.95
C ASP A 273 10.71 25.43 -19.95
N THR A 274 9.69 24.72 -19.46
CA THR A 274 8.54 24.29 -20.29
C THR A 274 7.24 24.15 -19.48
N LEU A 275 6.14 24.62 -20.06
CA LEU A 275 4.77 24.32 -19.61
C LEU A 275 4.12 23.19 -20.42
N ASN A 276 4.74 22.75 -21.51
CA ASN A 276 4.21 21.72 -22.41
C ASN A 276 4.46 20.33 -21.84
N ASP A 277 3.46 19.47 -22.01
CA ASP A 277 3.60 18.03 -21.89
C ASP A 277 4.30 17.49 -23.13
N ASN A 278 5.55 17.03 -22.98
CA ASN A 278 6.33 16.40 -24.04
C ASN A 278 6.26 14.86 -23.98
N LEU A 279 5.79 14.28 -22.87
CA LEU A 279 5.65 12.84 -22.64
C LEU A 279 4.26 12.31 -23.05
N GLY A 280 3.24 13.17 -23.02
CA GLY A 280 1.88 12.84 -23.43
C GLY A 280 1.08 12.06 -22.40
N HIS A 281 1.48 12.06 -21.12
CA HIS A 281 0.71 11.40 -20.05
C HIS A 281 -0.32 12.36 -19.44
N GLY A 282 0.11 13.53 -18.95
CA GLY A 282 -0.82 14.52 -18.39
C GLY A 282 -1.88 15.00 -19.38
N THR A 283 -1.54 15.12 -20.67
CA THR A 283 -2.51 15.37 -21.74
C THR A 283 -3.55 14.25 -21.87
N PHE A 284 -3.16 12.99 -21.68
CA PHE A 284 -4.09 11.85 -21.72
C PHE A 284 -4.99 11.81 -20.47
N VAL A 285 -4.41 12.04 -19.28
CA VAL A 285 -5.12 12.12 -17.99
C VAL A 285 -6.21 13.21 -18.05
N ALA A 286 -5.86 14.39 -18.56
CA ALA A 286 -6.81 15.47 -18.80
C ALA A 286 -7.88 15.11 -19.85
N GLY A 287 -7.51 14.34 -20.89
CA GLY A 287 -8.44 13.80 -21.88
C GLY A 287 -9.55 12.95 -21.26
N VAL A 288 -9.18 12.00 -20.40
CA VAL A 288 -10.14 11.14 -19.69
C VAL A 288 -11.03 11.96 -18.74
N ILE A 289 -10.51 13.00 -18.09
CA ILE A 289 -11.29 13.85 -17.17
C ILE A 289 -12.26 14.76 -17.94
N ALA A 290 -11.78 15.52 -18.93
CA ALA A 290 -12.48 16.66 -19.52
C ALA A 290 -12.24 16.87 -21.04
N GLY A 291 -11.85 15.82 -21.76
CA GLY A 291 -11.76 15.88 -23.23
C GLY A 291 -13.13 15.96 -23.91
N GLU A 292 -13.23 16.69 -25.03
CA GLU A 292 -14.46 16.91 -25.79
C GLU A 292 -14.59 16.07 -27.07
N ASP A 293 -13.56 15.29 -27.44
CA ASP A 293 -13.54 14.59 -28.73
C ASP A 293 -14.49 13.39 -28.77
N SER A 294 -15.25 13.27 -29.85
CA SER A 294 -16.22 12.19 -30.06
C SER A 294 -15.65 10.77 -30.11
N GLU A 295 -14.32 10.57 -30.26
CA GLU A 295 -13.67 9.26 -30.14
C GLU A 295 -13.27 8.94 -28.68
N CYS A 296 -12.82 9.92 -27.90
CA CYS A 296 -12.37 9.75 -26.51
C CYS A 296 -12.90 10.85 -25.57
N LEU A 297 -14.22 10.90 -25.45
CA LEU A 297 -14.96 11.87 -24.66
C LEU A 297 -14.71 11.65 -23.15
N GLY A 298 -14.36 12.74 -22.44
CA GLY A 298 -14.14 12.76 -21.00
C GLY A 298 -15.43 12.98 -20.20
N PHE A 299 -15.39 12.72 -18.89
CA PHE A 299 -16.58 12.73 -18.01
C PHE A 299 -17.14 14.12 -17.72
N ALA A 300 -16.27 15.12 -17.58
CA ALA A 300 -16.58 16.44 -17.04
C ALA A 300 -16.03 17.57 -17.93
N PRO A 301 -16.46 17.69 -19.20
CA PRO A 301 -15.82 18.56 -20.18
C PRO A 301 -15.94 20.08 -19.90
N ASP A 302 -16.87 20.55 -19.05
CA ASP A 302 -16.91 21.97 -18.62
C ASP A 302 -16.00 22.30 -17.41
N THR A 303 -15.31 21.31 -16.85
CA THR A 303 -14.41 21.50 -15.70
C THR A 303 -13.25 22.45 -16.02
N GLU A 304 -12.89 23.27 -15.03
CA GLU A 304 -11.82 24.25 -15.12
C GLU A 304 -10.49 23.55 -14.88
N ILE A 305 -9.69 23.37 -15.94
CA ILE A 305 -8.46 22.57 -15.89
C ILE A 305 -7.29 23.45 -15.44
N TYR A 306 -6.66 23.06 -14.34
CA TYR A 306 -5.43 23.62 -13.79
C TYR A 306 -4.31 22.59 -13.94
N ALA A 307 -3.42 22.77 -14.91
CA ALA A 307 -2.39 21.80 -15.26
C ALA A 307 -1.09 22.09 -14.51
N PHE A 308 -0.75 21.27 -13.51
CA PHE A 308 0.45 21.45 -12.70
C PHE A 308 1.51 20.43 -13.14
N ARG A 309 2.49 20.89 -13.93
CA ARG A 309 3.63 20.05 -14.32
C ARG A 309 4.57 19.90 -13.13
N VAL A 310 4.60 18.70 -12.57
CA VAL A 310 5.46 18.32 -11.43
C VAL A 310 6.51 17.29 -11.81
N PHE A 311 6.42 16.67 -13.00
CA PHE A 311 7.44 15.77 -13.54
C PHE A 311 8.23 16.41 -14.68
N THR A 312 9.55 16.20 -14.64
CA THR A 312 10.45 16.50 -15.76
C THR A 312 10.24 15.56 -16.95
N ASP A 313 10.82 15.88 -18.10
CA ASP A 313 10.80 14.95 -19.25
C ASP A 313 11.66 13.70 -18.99
N ALA A 314 12.60 13.78 -18.03
CA ALA A 314 13.31 12.63 -17.46
C ALA A 314 12.46 11.79 -16.48
N GLN A 315 11.19 12.13 -16.27
CA GLN A 315 10.25 11.50 -15.32
C GLN A 315 10.66 11.59 -13.84
N VAL A 316 11.48 12.59 -13.49
CA VAL A 316 11.86 12.92 -12.10
C VAL A 316 11.01 14.07 -11.57
N SER A 317 10.55 13.96 -10.33
CA SER A 317 9.97 15.01 -9.47
C SER A 317 10.76 15.14 -8.16
N TYR A 318 10.45 16.14 -7.33
CA TYR A 318 10.98 16.30 -5.97
C TYR A 318 9.85 16.60 -4.97
N THR A 319 10.02 16.19 -3.71
CA THR A 319 9.10 16.51 -2.61
C THR A 319 8.80 18.00 -2.54
N SER A 320 9.83 18.86 -2.58
CA SER A 320 9.64 20.32 -2.54
C SER A 320 8.75 20.87 -3.66
N TRP A 321 8.76 20.25 -4.85
CA TRP A 321 7.89 20.66 -5.96
C TRP A 321 6.43 20.30 -5.71
N PHE A 322 6.16 19.13 -5.11
CA PHE A 322 4.82 18.79 -4.64
C PHE A 322 4.36 19.74 -3.52
N LEU A 323 5.20 20.03 -2.52
CA LEU A 323 4.84 20.93 -1.43
C LEU A 323 4.47 22.35 -1.92
N ASP A 324 5.21 22.90 -2.89
CA ASP A 324 4.89 24.20 -3.49
C ASP A 324 3.58 24.14 -4.30
N ALA A 325 3.43 23.14 -5.18
CA ALA A 325 2.21 22.96 -5.97
C ALA A 325 0.97 22.70 -5.10
N PHE A 326 1.13 22.02 -3.97
CA PHE A 326 0.09 21.79 -2.97
C PHE A 326 -0.27 23.06 -2.17
N ASN A 327 0.72 23.83 -1.72
CA ASN A 327 0.48 25.14 -1.10
C ASN A 327 -0.24 26.09 -2.07
N TYR A 328 0.09 26.04 -3.36
CA TYR A 328 -0.61 26.79 -4.41
C TYR A 328 -2.04 26.30 -4.65
N ALA A 329 -2.29 24.99 -4.67
CA ALA A 329 -3.65 24.41 -4.78
C ALA A 329 -4.57 24.81 -3.61
N ILE A 330 -4.01 24.92 -2.40
CA ILE A 330 -4.70 25.44 -1.21
C ILE A 330 -5.00 26.93 -1.38
N ALA A 331 -3.99 27.74 -1.71
CA ALA A 331 -4.12 29.19 -1.85
C ALA A 331 -5.09 29.63 -2.96
N THR A 332 -5.14 28.88 -4.08
CA THR A 332 -6.07 29.12 -5.20
C THR A 332 -7.46 28.51 -5.00
N ASN A 333 -7.67 27.77 -3.89
CA ASN A 333 -8.89 27.04 -3.56
C ASN A 333 -9.36 26.17 -4.74
N MET A 334 -8.62 25.09 -5.01
CA MET A 334 -9.08 24.01 -5.90
C MET A 334 -10.25 23.22 -5.27
N ASP A 335 -11.06 22.54 -6.08
CA ASP A 335 -12.12 21.65 -5.59
C ASP A 335 -11.63 20.18 -5.57
N VAL A 336 -10.96 19.76 -6.65
CA VAL A 336 -10.55 18.37 -6.90
C VAL A 336 -9.09 18.31 -7.38
N LEU A 337 -8.38 17.22 -7.05
CA LEU A 337 -6.98 16.99 -7.39
C LEU A 337 -6.78 15.52 -7.82
N ASN A 338 -6.14 15.26 -8.96
CA ASN A 338 -5.76 13.89 -9.40
C ASN A 338 -4.24 13.69 -9.40
N LEU A 339 -3.80 12.62 -8.74
CA LEU A 339 -2.44 12.08 -8.79
C LEU A 339 -2.45 10.73 -9.52
N SER A 340 -2.15 10.74 -10.82
CA SER A 340 -1.99 9.51 -11.63
C SER A 340 -0.62 8.84 -11.39
N ILE A 341 -0.18 8.81 -10.14
CA ILE A 341 1.17 8.43 -9.68
C ILE A 341 1.11 7.78 -8.30
N GLY A 342 2.22 7.16 -7.91
CA GLY A 342 2.56 6.87 -6.53
C GLY A 342 3.91 6.14 -6.44
N GLY A 343 4.36 5.88 -5.21
CA GLY A 343 5.47 4.98 -4.90
C GLY A 343 5.32 4.40 -3.49
N PRO A 344 6.21 3.51 -3.02
CA PRO A 344 6.07 2.84 -1.72
C PRO A 344 6.31 3.77 -0.50
N ASP A 345 6.69 5.02 -0.74
CA ASP A 345 7.13 5.97 0.28
C ASP A 345 5.96 6.67 1.00
N TYR A 346 5.47 6.03 2.06
CA TYR A 346 4.60 6.65 3.06
C TYR A 346 5.38 7.29 4.23
N LEU A 347 6.71 7.42 4.13
CA LEU A 347 7.58 7.95 5.20
C LEU A 347 8.21 9.32 4.88
N ASP A 348 8.00 9.87 3.68
CA ASP A 348 8.07 11.32 3.46
C ASP A 348 6.96 12.05 4.26
N LEU A 349 7.26 12.28 5.54
CA LEU A 349 6.43 13.06 6.46
C LEU A 349 6.18 14.51 6.01
N PRO A 350 7.10 15.20 5.29
CA PRO A 350 6.75 16.38 4.50
C PRO A 350 5.56 16.18 3.55
N PHE A 351 5.64 15.21 2.63
CA PHE A 351 4.61 14.94 1.61
C PHE A 351 3.30 14.46 2.23
N VAL A 352 3.33 13.39 3.04
CA VAL A 352 2.13 12.77 3.63
C VAL A 352 1.35 13.75 4.51
N GLU A 353 2.03 14.58 5.31
CA GLU A 353 1.35 15.58 6.13
C GLU A 353 0.79 16.75 5.31
N LYS A 354 1.41 17.08 4.17
CA LYS A 354 0.84 18.05 3.22
C LYS A 354 -0.40 17.47 2.54
N VAL A 355 -0.43 16.17 2.23
CA VAL A 355 -1.61 15.46 1.74
C VAL A 355 -2.78 15.50 2.75
N TRP A 356 -2.49 15.35 4.05
CA TRP A 356 -3.49 15.57 5.11
C TRP A 356 -3.95 17.04 5.22
N GLU A 357 -3.07 18.02 4.96
CA GLU A 357 -3.42 19.44 4.98
C GLU A 357 -4.25 19.89 3.77
N ILE A 358 -3.96 19.38 2.56
CA ILE A 358 -4.76 19.59 1.34
C ILE A 358 -6.19 19.11 1.56
N THR A 359 -6.34 17.88 2.04
CA THR A 359 -7.65 17.31 2.33
C THR A 359 -8.35 18.08 3.44
N ALA A 360 -7.64 18.51 4.50
CA ALA A 360 -8.20 19.38 5.54
C ALA A 360 -8.75 20.72 5.01
N ASN A 361 -8.22 21.24 3.90
CA ASN A 361 -8.74 22.42 3.22
C ASN A 361 -9.97 22.13 2.30
N ASN A 362 -10.60 20.96 2.44
CA ASN A 362 -11.73 20.42 1.66
C ASN A 362 -11.40 20.01 0.21
N ILE A 363 -10.13 19.97 -0.19
CA ILE A 363 -9.75 19.57 -1.55
C ILE A 363 -9.86 18.04 -1.67
N ILE A 364 -10.69 17.57 -2.61
CA ILE A 364 -10.93 16.14 -2.83
C ILE A 364 -9.79 15.56 -3.66
N MET A 365 -9.01 14.62 -3.11
CA MET A 365 -7.89 14.00 -3.81
C MET A 365 -8.23 12.57 -4.27
N VAL A 366 -7.97 12.29 -5.55
CA VAL A 366 -8.07 10.98 -6.19
C VAL A 366 -6.67 10.54 -6.63
N SER A 367 -6.30 9.29 -6.37
CA SER A 367 -4.95 8.78 -6.64
C SER A 367 -4.95 7.34 -7.15
N ALA A 368 -4.03 7.03 -8.06
CA ALA A 368 -3.80 5.70 -8.60
C ALA A 368 -3.20 4.75 -7.55
N ILE A 369 -3.74 3.54 -7.38
CA ILE A 369 -3.32 2.63 -6.29
C ILE A 369 -1.94 1.96 -6.48
N GLY A 370 -1.41 1.96 -7.70
CA GLY A 370 -0.16 1.29 -8.09
C GLY A 370 -0.33 0.33 -9.28
N ASN A 371 0.77 -0.04 -9.94
CA ASN A 371 0.78 -0.90 -11.14
C ASN A 371 1.50 -2.24 -10.88
N ASP A 372 1.59 -2.60 -9.60
CA ASP A 372 2.55 -3.56 -9.05
C ASP A 372 1.85 -4.87 -8.62
N GLY A 373 0.59 -5.03 -9.05
CA GLY A 373 -0.14 -6.30 -9.00
C GLY A 373 0.46 -7.38 -9.91
N PRO A 374 0.10 -8.66 -9.69
CA PRO A 374 -1.05 -9.14 -8.92
C PRO A 374 -0.74 -9.50 -7.46
N LEU A 375 0.43 -9.11 -6.93
CA LEU A 375 0.83 -9.36 -5.55
C LEU A 375 0.07 -8.46 -4.57
N TYR A 376 -0.11 -8.95 -3.34
CA TYR A 376 -0.77 -8.24 -2.22
C TYR A 376 0.25 -7.46 -1.39
N GLY A 377 -0.20 -6.37 -0.75
CA GLY A 377 0.68 -5.45 -0.03
C GLY A 377 1.48 -4.52 -0.97
N THR A 378 0.95 -4.22 -2.15
CA THR A 378 1.64 -3.50 -3.24
C THR A 378 1.12 -2.07 -3.47
N LEU A 379 0.44 -1.51 -2.46
CA LEU A 379 -0.18 -0.19 -2.52
C LEU A 379 0.86 0.94 -2.53
N ASN A 380 0.65 1.92 -3.40
CA ASN A 380 1.50 3.11 -3.48
C ASN A 380 0.88 4.34 -2.78
N ASN A 381 1.73 5.14 -2.15
CA ASN A 381 1.40 6.44 -1.56
C ASN A 381 1.19 7.50 -2.66
N PRO A 382 0.22 8.43 -2.53
CA PRO A 382 -0.70 8.63 -1.40
C PRO A 382 -2.02 7.85 -1.51
N ALA A 383 -2.17 6.93 -2.47
CA ALA A 383 -3.41 6.18 -2.66
C ALA A 383 -3.70 5.17 -1.53
N ASP A 384 -2.69 4.78 -0.75
CA ASP A 384 -2.83 4.02 0.51
C ASP A 384 -3.48 4.84 1.64
N GLN A 385 -3.39 6.17 1.59
CA GLN A 385 -3.83 7.06 2.67
C GLN A 385 -5.36 7.10 2.80
N SER A 386 -5.83 7.26 4.03
CA SER A 386 -7.24 7.03 4.39
C SER A 386 -8.19 8.11 3.88
N ASP A 387 -7.78 9.38 3.87
CA ASP A 387 -8.56 10.51 3.38
C ASP A 387 -8.55 10.64 1.84
N ILE A 388 -7.75 9.82 1.15
CA ILE A 388 -7.50 9.87 -0.29
C ILE A 388 -8.27 8.76 -1.01
N ILE A 389 -8.95 9.08 -2.10
CA ILE A 389 -9.71 8.10 -2.90
C ILE A 389 -8.70 7.32 -3.75
N GLY A 390 -8.32 6.13 -3.28
CA GLY A 390 -7.35 5.24 -3.92
C GLY A 390 -8.05 4.31 -4.91
N VAL A 391 -7.63 4.37 -6.18
CA VAL A 391 -8.37 3.76 -7.31
C VAL A 391 -7.59 2.59 -7.92
N GLY A 392 -8.20 1.40 -7.90
CA GLY A 392 -7.72 0.22 -8.62
C GLY A 392 -8.27 0.10 -10.04
N GLY A 393 -7.66 -0.78 -10.85
CA GLY A 393 -7.96 -0.93 -12.27
C GLY A 393 -8.66 -2.25 -12.61
N ILE A 394 -9.76 -2.17 -13.37
CA ILE A 394 -10.44 -3.32 -13.99
C ILE A 394 -10.39 -3.26 -15.53
N ASP A 395 -10.67 -4.38 -16.18
CA ASP A 395 -10.95 -4.46 -17.62
C ASP A 395 -12.44 -4.30 -17.95
N TYR A 396 -12.77 -4.20 -19.24
CA TYR A 396 -14.15 -4.07 -19.76
C TYR A 396 -15.04 -5.31 -19.56
N SER A 397 -14.54 -6.37 -18.91
CA SER A 397 -15.32 -7.55 -18.48
C SER A 397 -15.46 -7.59 -16.94
N ASP A 398 -15.18 -6.46 -16.28
CA ASP A 398 -15.20 -6.29 -14.81
C ASP A 398 -14.22 -7.22 -14.04
N HIS A 399 -13.17 -7.73 -14.69
CA HIS A 399 -12.08 -8.41 -13.98
C HIS A 399 -11.05 -7.40 -13.47
N ILE A 400 -10.46 -7.67 -12.29
CA ILE A 400 -9.28 -6.93 -11.80
C ILE A 400 -8.15 -7.06 -12.82
N ALA A 401 -7.65 -5.92 -13.31
CA ALA A 401 -6.53 -5.90 -14.22
C ALA A 401 -5.28 -6.42 -13.51
N SER A 402 -4.49 -7.28 -14.19
CA SER A 402 -3.38 -7.99 -13.55
C SER A 402 -2.32 -7.09 -12.91
N PHE A 403 -2.15 -5.87 -13.43
CA PHE A 403 -1.24 -4.86 -12.89
C PHE A 403 -1.81 -4.10 -11.68
N SER A 404 -3.11 -4.16 -11.39
CA SER A 404 -3.68 -3.35 -10.30
C SER A 404 -3.10 -3.81 -8.97
N SER A 405 -2.37 -2.92 -8.28
CA SER A 405 -1.89 -3.16 -6.93
C SER A 405 -3.04 -3.47 -5.97
N ARG A 406 -2.74 -4.25 -4.93
CA ARG A 406 -3.70 -4.87 -4.02
C ARG A 406 -3.31 -4.58 -2.57
N GLY A 407 -4.33 -4.47 -1.72
CA GLY A 407 -4.17 -4.27 -0.28
C GLY A 407 -3.60 -5.51 0.42
N MET A 408 -3.60 -5.53 1.75
CA MET A 408 -4.05 -4.50 2.69
C MET A 408 -3.05 -3.32 2.82
N SER A 409 -3.39 -2.25 3.55
CA SER A 409 -2.41 -1.19 3.88
C SER A 409 -1.23 -1.77 4.66
N THR A 410 -0.01 -1.49 4.20
CA THR A 410 1.17 -2.20 4.69
C THR A 410 1.78 -1.60 5.95
N TRP A 411 1.62 -0.29 6.15
CA TRP A 411 2.13 0.44 7.32
C TRP A 411 1.41 0.12 8.64
N GLU A 412 0.36 -0.72 8.60
CA GLU A 412 -0.38 -1.21 9.77
C GLU A 412 -0.09 -2.71 10.06
N ILE A 413 0.61 -3.43 9.17
CA ILE A 413 0.90 -4.87 9.29
C ILE A 413 1.80 -5.24 10.48
N PRO A 414 2.83 -4.45 10.87
CA PRO A 414 3.62 -4.72 12.09
C PRO A 414 2.81 -4.69 13.40
N HIS A 415 1.52 -4.35 13.34
CA HIS A 415 0.57 -4.40 14.46
C HIS A 415 -0.63 -5.32 14.15
N GLY A 416 -0.43 -6.29 13.25
CA GLY A 416 -1.40 -7.30 12.84
C GLY A 416 -1.83 -7.14 11.38
N TYR A 417 -2.84 -6.31 11.13
CA TYR A 417 -3.59 -6.32 9.87
C TYR A 417 -3.74 -4.91 9.28
N GLY A 418 -3.59 -4.79 7.97
CA GLY A 418 -3.90 -3.57 7.24
C GLY A 418 -5.39 -3.33 7.02
N ARG A 419 -5.71 -2.09 6.66
CA ARG A 419 -7.03 -1.63 6.23
C ARG A 419 -7.30 -1.90 4.76
N VAL A 420 -8.58 -1.87 4.44
CA VAL A 420 -9.12 -2.13 3.09
C VAL A 420 -8.71 -1.01 2.13
N LYS A 421 -7.98 -1.39 1.08
CA LYS A 421 -7.58 -0.58 -0.08
C LYS A 421 -7.46 -1.51 -1.30
N PRO A 422 -7.75 -1.04 -2.55
CA PRO A 422 -8.25 0.29 -2.92
C PRO A 422 -9.61 0.64 -2.29
N ASP A 423 -10.05 1.89 -2.38
CA ASP A 423 -11.40 2.25 -1.93
C ASP A 423 -12.46 1.74 -2.93
N VAL A 424 -12.16 1.89 -4.23
CA VAL A 424 -13.02 1.53 -5.37
C VAL A 424 -12.15 1.14 -6.58
N VAL A 425 -12.74 0.48 -7.57
CA VAL A 425 -12.12 0.22 -8.87
C VAL A 425 -12.84 0.91 -10.03
N ALA A 426 -12.12 1.17 -11.11
CA ALA A 426 -12.65 1.72 -12.35
C ALA A 426 -11.93 1.14 -13.58
N TYR A 427 -12.53 1.27 -14.77
CA TYR A 427 -11.92 0.80 -16.00
C TYR A 427 -10.54 1.44 -16.22
N GLY A 428 -9.49 0.61 -16.21
CA GLY A 428 -8.09 1.01 -16.30
C GLY A 428 -7.31 0.26 -17.39
N ARG A 429 -7.96 -0.64 -18.14
CA ARG A 429 -7.38 -1.35 -19.28
C ARG A 429 -7.97 -0.85 -20.60
N GLU A 430 -7.10 -0.58 -21.57
CA GLU A 430 -7.43 -0.17 -22.94
C GLU A 430 -8.37 1.05 -23.05
N ILE A 431 -8.19 2.02 -22.15
CA ILE A 431 -9.02 3.24 -22.11
C ILE A 431 -8.53 4.24 -23.15
N MET A 432 -9.46 4.76 -23.95
CA MET A 432 -9.21 5.81 -24.92
C MET A 432 -9.16 7.19 -24.25
N GLY A 433 -8.17 8.00 -24.62
CA GLY A 433 -7.97 9.36 -24.12
C GLY A 433 -7.06 10.18 -25.05
N SER A 434 -6.96 11.49 -24.80
CA SER A 434 -6.27 12.43 -25.70
C SER A 434 -4.80 12.06 -25.94
N LYS A 435 -4.38 12.15 -27.21
CA LYS A 435 -2.99 11.95 -27.65
C LYS A 435 -2.30 13.31 -27.78
N ILE A 436 -1.07 13.44 -27.27
CA ILE A 436 -0.21 14.64 -27.35
C ILE A 436 -0.21 15.39 -28.72
N SER A 437 -0.38 14.67 -29.82
CA SER A 437 -0.52 15.26 -31.17
C SER A 437 -1.92 15.83 -31.41
N THR A 438 -2.89 14.95 -31.64
CA THR A 438 -4.28 15.20 -32.03
C THR A 438 -4.97 13.83 -32.07
N GLY A 439 -6.30 13.80 -31.90
CA GLY A 439 -7.05 12.55 -31.81
C GLY A 439 -6.71 11.75 -30.57
N CYS A 440 -7.11 10.48 -30.55
CA CYS A 440 -7.05 9.67 -29.35
C CYS A 440 -5.90 8.63 -29.37
N LYS A 441 -5.61 8.08 -28.19
CA LYS A 441 -4.79 6.87 -28.00
C LYS A 441 -5.40 6.01 -26.91
N SER A 442 -5.10 4.72 -26.92
CA SER A 442 -5.41 3.80 -25.81
C SER A 442 -4.22 3.69 -24.86
N LEU A 443 -4.45 3.67 -23.55
CA LEU A 443 -3.47 3.32 -22.51
C LEU A 443 -4.03 2.28 -21.53
N SER A 444 -3.19 1.77 -20.62
CA SER A 444 -3.59 0.94 -19.49
C SER A 444 -2.74 1.24 -18.26
N GLY A 445 -3.33 1.11 -17.06
CA GLY A 445 -2.69 1.35 -15.77
C GLY A 445 -3.69 1.88 -14.73
N THR A 446 -3.35 1.83 -13.44
CA THR A 446 -4.17 2.51 -12.41
C THR A 446 -4.02 4.03 -12.49
N SER A 447 -2.91 4.52 -13.08
CA SER A 447 -2.74 5.90 -13.55
C SER A 447 -3.79 6.34 -14.59
N VAL A 448 -4.46 5.38 -15.23
CA VAL A 448 -5.56 5.56 -16.20
C VAL A 448 -6.94 5.36 -15.55
N ALA A 449 -7.05 4.48 -14.53
CA ALA A 449 -8.28 4.35 -13.74
C ALA A 449 -8.54 5.57 -12.82
N SER A 450 -7.49 6.15 -12.23
CA SER A 450 -7.59 7.36 -11.39
C SER A 450 -8.33 8.53 -12.08
N PRO A 451 -7.99 8.95 -13.32
CA PRO A 451 -8.71 10.03 -14.00
C PRO A 451 -10.13 9.67 -14.44
N VAL A 452 -10.48 8.39 -14.59
CA VAL A 452 -11.90 7.97 -14.77
C VAL A 452 -12.69 8.35 -13.51
N VAL A 453 -12.18 8.01 -12.33
CA VAL A 453 -12.82 8.38 -11.06
C VAL A 453 -12.73 9.88 -10.79
N ALA A 454 -11.63 10.55 -11.12
CA ALA A 454 -11.52 12.00 -10.96
C ALA A 454 -12.48 12.77 -11.89
N GLY A 455 -12.73 12.26 -13.11
CA GLY A 455 -13.77 12.75 -14.00
C GLY A 455 -15.18 12.56 -13.44
N VAL A 456 -15.49 11.37 -12.91
CA VAL A 456 -16.73 11.09 -12.16
C VAL A 456 -16.88 12.05 -10.98
N VAL A 457 -15.84 12.28 -10.17
CA VAL A 457 -15.83 13.22 -9.04
C VAL A 457 -16.10 14.64 -9.53
N CYS A 458 -15.45 15.13 -10.58
CA CYS A 458 -15.71 16.46 -11.13
C CYS A 458 -17.17 16.62 -11.61
N LEU A 459 -17.73 15.60 -12.23
CA LEU A 459 -19.12 15.56 -12.64
C LEU A 459 -20.07 15.62 -11.43
N LEU A 460 -19.82 14.81 -10.40
CA LEU A 460 -20.57 14.79 -9.13
C LEU A 460 -20.45 16.11 -8.33
N VAL A 461 -19.28 16.75 -8.30
CA VAL A 461 -19.11 18.07 -7.66
C VAL A 461 -19.95 19.14 -8.40
N SER A 462 -20.14 19.02 -9.71
CA SER A 462 -20.99 19.93 -10.48
C SER A 462 -22.49 19.79 -10.20
N VAL A 463 -22.93 18.68 -9.59
CA VAL A 463 -24.32 18.44 -9.20
C VAL A 463 -24.74 19.32 -8.03
N ILE A 464 -23.84 19.52 -7.07
CA ILE A 464 -24.10 20.35 -5.89
C ILE A 464 -23.94 21.83 -6.26
N PRO A 465 -24.96 22.68 -6.02
CA PRO A 465 -24.87 24.12 -6.29
C PRO A 465 -23.67 24.74 -5.59
N GLU A 466 -22.92 25.57 -6.33
CA GLU A 466 -21.68 26.23 -5.91
C GLU A 466 -21.73 26.81 -4.48
N SER A 467 -22.80 27.52 -4.15
CA SER A 467 -23.02 28.15 -2.83
C SER A 467 -23.29 27.18 -1.67
N LYS A 468 -23.46 25.88 -1.94
CA LYS A 468 -23.64 24.80 -0.95
C LYS A 468 -22.52 23.76 -0.97
N ARG A 469 -21.58 23.83 -1.92
CA ARG A 469 -20.54 22.79 -2.09
C ARG A 469 -19.77 22.56 -0.80
N LYS A 470 -19.28 23.62 -0.14
CA LYS A 470 -18.49 23.52 1.10
C LYS A 470 -19.26 23.03 2.33
N ASP A 471 -20.59 23.04 2.31
CA ASP A 471 -21.42 22.55 3.42
C ASP A 471 -21.67 21.03 3.34
N ILE A 472 -21.53 20.46 2.13
CA ILE A 472 -21.95 19.10 1.76
C ILE A 472 -20.77 18.25 1.30
N LEU A 473 -19.91 18.80 0.44
CA LEU A 473 -18.80 18.13 -0.21
C LEU A 473 -17.48 18.37 0.54
N ASN A 474 -16.86 17.28 0.95
CA ASN A 474 -15.53 17.19 1.52
C ASN A 474 -14.95 15.79 1.20
N PRO A 475 -13.67 15.51 1.47
CA PRO A 475 -13.06 14.22 1.15
C PRO A 475 -13.79 13.00 1.73
N ALA A 476 -14.34 13.10 2.95
CA ALA A 476 -15.15 12.02 3.51
C ALA A 476 -16.51 11.87 2.81
N SER A 477 -17.28 12.94 2.57
CA SER A 477 -18.62 12.81 1.98
C SER A 477 -18.60 12.35 0.52
N MET A 478 -17.59 12.77 -0.26
CA MET A 478 -17.37 12.23 -1.61
C MET A 478 -16.96 10.75 -1.54
N LYS A 479 -16.03 10.38 -0.65
CA LYS A 479 -15.66 8.98 -0.46
C LYS A 479 -16.84 8.12 -0.02
N GLN A 480 -17.66 8.60 0.93
CA GLN A 480 -18.87 7.93 1.39
C GLN A 480 -19.81 7.62 0.23
N ALA A 481 -20.12 8.60 -0.63
CA ALA A 481 -20.95 8.35 -1.80
C ALA A 481 -20.35 7.31 -2.77
N LEU A 482 -19.04 7.38 -3.04
CA LEU A 482 -18.37 6.45 -3.95
C LEU A 482 -18.29 5.01 -3.42
N VAL A 483 -18.08 4.80 -2.10
CA VAL A 483 -18.00 3.45 -1.50
C VAL A 483 -19.36 2.89 -1.11
N GLU A 484 -20.32 3.74 -0.72
CA GLU A 484 -21.68 3.31 -0.37
C GLU A 484 -22.53 3.04 -1.64
N GLY A 485 -22.18 3.65 -2.78
CA GLY A 485 -22.81 3.42 -4.09
C GLY A 485 -22.05 2.46 -5.02
N ALA A 486 -20.96 1.83 -4.58
CA ALA A 486 -20.14 0.96 -5.45
C ALA A 486 -20.86 -0.36 -5.82
N ALA A 487 -20.73 -0.77 -7.08
CA ALA A 487 -21.17 -2.06 -7.58
C ALA A 487 -20.13 -3.15 -7.24
N LYS A 488 -20.37 -3.92 -6.18
CA LYS A 488 -19.55 -5.09 -5.79
C LYS A 488 -19.44 -6.09 -6.96
N LEU A 489 -18.21 -6.46 -7.29
CA LEU A 489 -17.85 -7.41 -8.33
C LEU A 489 -17.83 -8.85 -7.79
N ALA A 490 -18.17 -9.82 -8.64
CA ALA A 490 -18.16 -11.24 -8.28
C ALA A 490 -16.80 -11.89 -8.61
N GLY A 491 -16.09 -12.39 -7.60
CA GLY A 491 -14.81 -13.10 -7.76
C GLY A 491 -13.62 -12.46 -7.04
N PRO A 492 -13.42 -11.12 -7.08
CA PRO A 492 -12.35 -10.48 -6.33
C PRO A 492 -12.66 -10.32 -4.83
N ASN A 493 -11.63 -10.28 -3.98
CA ASN A 493 -11.80 -9.93 -2.56
C ASN A 493 -11.70 -8.42 -2.29
N MET A 494 -12.07 -7.98 -1.07
CA MET A 494 -12.12 -6.55 -0.71
C MET A 494 -10.75 -5.84 -0.82
N TYR A 495 -9.63 -6.55 -0.73
CA TYR A 495 -8.28 -5.99 -0.93
C TYR A 495 -7.87 -5.93 -2.41
N GLU A 496 -8.64 -6.51 -3.32
CA GLU A 496 -8.49 -6.34 -4.77
C GLU A 496 -9.45 -5.27 -5.32
N GLN A 497 -10.73 -5.29 -4.90
CA GLN A 497 -11.79 -4.43 -5.47
C GLN A 497 -12.22 -3.23 -4.60
N GLY A 498 -11.80 -3.17 -3.34
CA GLY A 498 -12.38 -2.21 -2.39
C GLY A 498 -13.86 -2.46 -2.17
N ALA A 499 -14.67 -1.41 -2.28
CA ALA A 499 -16.13 -1.51 -2.28
C ALA A 499 -16.72 -2.12 -3.58
N GLY A 500 -15.92 -2.18 -4.65
CA GLY A 500 -16.35 -2.60 -5.99
C GLY A 500 -16.12 -1.53 -7.06
N ARG A 501 -16.73 -1.73 -8.22
CA ARG A 501 -16.66 -0.75 -9.32
C ARG A 501 -17.49 0.48 -8.95
N VAL A 502 -16.96 1.68 -9.21
CA VAL A 502 -17.74 2.92 -9.06
C VAL A 502 -19.06 2.86 -9.84
N ASP A 503 -20.16 3.29 -9.24
CA ASP A 503 -21.40 3.62 -9.95
C ASP A 503 -21.67 5.12 -9.85
N LEU A 504 -21.70 5.81 -10.99
CA LEU A 504 -21.92 7.25 -11.06
C LEU A 504 -23.35 7.65 -10.68
N LEU A 505 -24.34 6.80 -11.01
CA LEU A 505 -25.76 7.12 -10.86
C LEU A 505 -26.23 6.90 -9.42
N GLU A 506 -25.75 5.84 -8.76
CA GLU A 506 -26.01 5.63 -7.33
C GLU A 506 -25.26 6.67 -6.48
N SER A 507 -23.98 6.95 -6.79
CA SER A 507 -23.22 8.04 -6.15
C SER A 507 -23.92 9.40 -6.29
N PHE A 508 -24.58 9.65 -7.44
CA PHE A 508 -25.36 10.86 -7.70
C PHE A 508 -26.61 10.95 -6.80
N GLU A 509 -27.42 9.88 -6.70
CA GLU A 509 -28.60 9.87 -5.84
C GLU A 509 -28.26 9.92 -4.35
N ILE A 510 -27.14 9.31 -3.93
CA ILE A 510 -26.59 9.47 -2.58
C ILE A 510 -26.23 10.95 -2.33
N LEU A 511 -25.38 11.59 -3.15
CA LEU A 511 -24.96 12.98 -2.94
C LEU A 511 -26.13 13.99 -3.00
N LYS A 512 -27.10 13.75 -3.88
CA LYS A 512 -28.33 14.54 -4.05
C LYS A 512 -29.23 14.52 -2.81
N SER A 513 -29.15 13.46 -1.99
CA SER A 513 -29.90 13.29 -0.73
C SER A 513 -29.03 13.37 0.53
N TYR A 514 -27.71 13.57 0.37
CA TYR A 514 -26.71 13.45 1.43
C TYR A 514 -26.91 14.50 2.53
N GLN A 515 -26.83 14.03 3.78
CA GLN A 515 -26.76 14.85 4.98
C GLN A 515 -25.42 14.57 5.67
N PRO A 516 -24.66 15.59 6.12
CA PRO A 516 -23.37 15.42 6.79
C PRO A 516 -23.42 14.37 7.91
N ARG A 517 -22.78 13.22 7.69
CA ARG A 517 -22.81 12.06 8.59
C ARG A 517 -21.44 11.41 8.73
N ALA A 518 -21.23 10.71 9.83
CA ALA A 518 -20.18 9.71 9.91
C ALA A 518 -20.74 8.32 9.53
N SER A 519 -19.92 7.51 8.87
CA SER A 519 -20.16 6.08 8.59
C SER A 519 -18.86 5.28 8.79
N ILE A 520 -18.91 3.96 8.62
CA ILE A 520 -17.75 3.04 8.71
C ILE A 520 -17.63 2.29 7.39
N PHE A 521 -16.41 2.17 6.88
CA PHE A 521 -16.09 1.39 5.68
C PHE A 521 -15.12 0.23 6.01
N PRO A 522 -15.45 -1.02 5.60
CA PRO A 522 -16.76 -1.48 5.15
C PRO A 522 -17.81 -1.41 6.27
N SER A 523 -19.08 -1.25 5.92
CA SER A 523 -20.20 -1.18 6.86
C SER A 523 -20.77 -2.55 7.25
N ILE A 524 -20.42 -3.60 6.51
CA ILE A 524 -20.81 -4.99 6.72
C ILE A 524 -19.55 -5.86 6.66
N LEU A 525 -19.34 -6.68 7.69
CA LEU A 525 -18.33 -7.73 7.76
C LEU A 525 -19.05 -9.08 7.81
N ASP A 526 -19.23 -9.72 6.66
CA ASP A 526 -19.76 -11.07 6.58
C ASP A 526 -18.63 -12.06 6.27
N TYR A 527 -18.12 -12.76 7.28
CA TYR A 527 -17.09 -13.80 7.13
C TYR A 527 -17.67 -15.11 6.55
N THR A 528 -18.88 -15.09 5.97
CA THR A 528 -19.43 -16.17 5.14
C THR A 528 -19.43 -15.82 3.64
N ASP A 529 -19.19 -14.54 3.31
CA ASP A 529 -19.11 -13.99 1.94
C ASP A 529 -17.72 -14.24 1.32
N CYS A 530 -17.41 -15.50 1.00
CA CYS A 530 -16.23 -15.82 0.20
C CYS A 530 -16.48 -15.63 -1.30
N PRO A 531 -15.52 -15.08 -2.07
CA PRO A 531 -14.17 -14.67 -1.65
C PRO A 531 -14.09 -13.22 -1.12
N TYR A 532 -15.19 -12.45 -1.10
CA TYR A 532 -15.15 -11.02 -0.80
C TYR A 532 -14.47 -10.68 0.54
N SER A 533 -14.81 -11.43 1.60
CA SER A 533 -14.24 -11.29 2.93
C SER A 533 -13.02 -12.18 3.20
N TRP A 534 -12.27 -12.58 2.16
CA TRP A 534 -10.94 -13.17 2.33
C TRP A 534 -9.98 -12.15 3.00
N PRO A 535 -9.09 -12.57 3.92
CA PRO A 535 -8.80 -13.95 4.36
C PRO A 535 -9.79 -14.50 5.39
N PHE A 536 -10.52 -13.64 6.08
CA PHE A 536 -11.34 -13.97 7.26
C PHE A 536 -12.45 -15.01 6.98
N CYS A 537 -12.96 -15.07 5.75
CA CYS A 537 -13.99 -16.04 5.38
C CYS A 537 -13.45 -17.48 5.18
N ASN A 538 -12.13 -17.65 4.97
CA ASN A 538 -11.52 -18.99 4.83
C ASN A 538 -11.38 -19.69 6.18
N GLN A 539 -11.08 -18.94 7.26
CA GLN A 539 -10.82 -19.48 8.59
C GLN A 539 -11.90 -19.08 9.60
N PRO A 540 -12.77 -20.00 10.08
CA PRO A 540 -13.76 -19.69 11.11
C PRO A 540 -13.10 -19.43 12.47
N LEU A 541 -13.76 -18.64 13.31
CA LEU A 541 -13.31 -18.37 14.68
C LEU A 541 -13.58 -19.57 15.60
N TYR A 542 -12.82 -19.67 16.70
CA TYR A 542 -12.99 -20.70 17.73
C TYR A 542 -12.37 -20.26 19.06
N ALA A 543 -12.69 -20.95 20.15
CA ALA A 543 -12.21 -20.54 21.47
C ALA A 543 -10.74 -20.92 21.70
N GLY A 544 -9.98 -20.00 22.30
CA GLY A 544 -8.56 -20.20 22.61
C GLY A 544 -7.59 -19.75 21.52
N SER A 545 -8.07 -19.20 20.39
CA SER A 545 -7.23 -18.55 19.37
C SER A 545 -6.61 -17.25 19.88
N MET A 546 -5.60 -16.73 19.17
CA MET A 546 -5.26 -15.31 19.15
C MET A 546 -6.47 -14.48 18.67
N PRO A 547 -6.54 -13.18 19.02
CA PRO A 547 -7.55 -12.29 18.49
C PRO A 547 -7.38 -12.11 16.98
N VAL A 548 -8.45 -12.31 16.21
CA VAL A 548 -8.50 -11.93 14.79
C VAL A 548 -8.78 -10.44 14.72
N ILE A 549 -7.90 -9.68 14.07
CA ILE A 549 -7.99 -8.22 14.00
C ILE A 549 -8.58 -7.82 12.64
N PHE A 550 -9.66 -7.05 12.65
CA PHE A 550 -10.14 -6.34 11.46
C PHE A 550 -10.04 -4.83 11.67
N ASN A 551 -9.38 -4.14 10.75
CA ASN A 551 -9.27 -2.68 10.79
C ASN A 551 -10.23 -2.03 9.78
N ALA A 552 -11.25 -1.35 10.30
CA ALA A 552 -12.21 -0.56 9.53
C ALA A 552 -11.84 0.94 9.56
N THR A 553 -12.24 1.68 8.52
CA THR A 553 -12.07 3.13 8.45
C THR A 553 -13.36 3.83 8.83
N ILE A 554 -13.31 4.72 9.83
CA ILE A 554 -14.38 5.67 10.13
C ILE A 554 -14.25 6.84 9.17
N LEU A 555 -15.33 7.15 8.44
CA LEU A 555 -15.43 8.32 7.56
C LEU A 555 -16.29 9.37 8.26
N ASN A 556 -15.86 10.63 8.34
CA ASN A 556 -16.58 11.70 9.04
C ASN A 556 -16.90 12.91 8.14
N GLY A 557 -17.91 12.77 7.28
CA GLY A 557 -18.37 13.87 6.44
C GLY A 557 -19.11 15.00 7.18
N MET A 558 -19.10 15.02 8.53
CA MET A 558 -19.67 16.09 9.35
C MET A 558 -18.77 17.33 9.47
N GLY A 559 -17.44 17.17 9.40
CA GLY A 559 -16.46 18.25 9.53
C GLY A 559 -15.02 17.74 9.77
N VAL A 560 -14.03 18.61 9.51
CA VAL A 560 -12.57 18.32 9.50
C VAL A 560 -11.94 17.94 10.86
N ILE A 561 -12.77 17.76 11.88
CA ILE A 561 -12.37 17.12 13.13
C ILE A 561 -13.58 16.43 13.75
N GLY A 562 -13.37 15.21 14.22
CA GLY A 562 -14.37 14.41 14.92
C GLY A 562 -13.82 13.81 16.20
N TYR A 563 -14.73 13.43 17.10
CA TYR A 563 -14.40 12.80 18.37
C TYR A 563 -15.30 11.58 18.58
N VAL A 564 -14.70 10.45 18.96
CA VAL A 564 -15.43 9.25 19.37
C VAL A 564 -15.74 9.38 20.86
N LYS A 565 -17.01 9.64 21.20
CA LYS A 565 -17.44 10.07 22.55
C LYS A 565 -17.26 9.03 23.65
N SER A 566 -17.39 7.76 23.29
CA SER A 566 -17.33 6.60 24.20
C SER A 566 -16.70 5.43 23.46
N ALA A 567 -16.28 4.39 24.18
CA ALA A 567 -15.85 3.16 23.54
C ALA A 567 -16.95 2.63 22.58
N PRO A 568 -16.57 2.03 21.43
CA PRO A 568 -17.46 1.22 20.62
C PRO A 568 -18.14 0.14 21.47
N THR A 569 -19.36 -0.25 21.09
CA THR A 569 -20.12 -1.29 21.81
C THR A 569 -20.61 -2.37 20.87
N TRP A 570 -20.42 -3.62 21.27
CA TRP A 570 -20.95 -4.82 20.62
C TRP A 570 -22.38 -5.10 21.10
N HIS A 571 -23.29 -5.32 20.16
CA HIS A 571 -24.69 -5.65 20.38
C HIS A 571 -24.98 -6.97 19.66
N PRO A 572 -24.87 -8.13 20.32
CA PRO A 572 -25.17 -9.41 19.69
C PRO A 572 -26.66 -9.52 19.35
N LEU A 573 -26.98 -10.25 18.27
CA LEU A 573 -28.36 -10.45 17.81
C LEU A 573 -29.13 -11.46 18.67
N ASN A 574 -28.41 -12.38 19.31
CA ASN A 574 -28.92 -13.52 20.08
C ASN A 574 -28.04 -13.80 21.31
N GLU A 575 -28.46 -14.73 22.18
CA GLU A 575 -27.70 -15.06 23.39
C GLU A 575 -26.34 -15.69 23.06
N GLU A 576 -26.25 -16.50 22.00
CA GLU A 576 -25.01 -17.11 21.53
C GLU A 576 -23.97 -16.07 21.06
N GLY A 577 -24.40 -14.90 20.60
CA GLY A 577 -23.51 -13.80 20.25
C GLY A 577 -22.73 -13.20 21.43
N ASN A 578 -23.09 -13.56 22.68
CA ASN A 578 -22.27 -13.27 23.87
C ASN A 578 -21.02 -14.16 23.99
N LEU A 579 -20.90 -15.25 23.20
CA LEU A 579 -19.69 -16.07 23.14
C LEU A 579 -18.55 -15.35 22.39
N LEU A 580 -18.87 -14.37 21.55
CA LEU A 580 -17.89 -13.49 20.92
C LEU A 580 -17.49 -12.37 21.89
N SER A 581 -16.19 -12.27 22.16
CA SER A 581 -15.56 -11.11 22.78
C SER A 581 -14.98 -10.22 21.68
N ILE A 582 -15.21 -8.90 21.77
CA ILE A 582 -14.59 -7.91 20.89
C ILE A 582 -13.94 -6.83 21.75
N HIS A 583 -12.61 -6.70 21.66
CA HIS A 583 -11.88 -5.55 22.16
C HIS A 583 -11.69 -4.52 21.03
N PHE A 584 -11.65 -3.22 21.37
CA PHE A 584 -11.62 -2.15 20.38
C PHE A 584 -10.47 -1.17 20.63
N THR A 585 -9.55 -1.05 19.66
CA THR A 585 -8.67 0.13 19.55
C THR A 585 -9.19 1.05 18.46
N TYR A 586 -9.17 2.37 18.67
CA TYR A 586 -9.84 3.32 17.78
C TYR A 586 -9.31 4.74 17.89
N SER A 587 -9.49 5.52 16.82
CA SER A 587 -9.24 6.96 16.79
C SER A 587 -10.14 7.72 17.77
N LYS A 588 -9.58 8.13 18.93
CA LYS A 588 -10.28 9.05 19.87
C LYS A 588 -10.56 10.43 19.24
N VAL A 589 -9.66 10.87 18.36
CA VAL A 589 -9.82 12.05 17.49
C VAL A 589 -9.73 11.56 16.04
N ILE A 590 -10.70 11.95 15.24
CA ILE A 590 -10.78 11.77 13.79
C ILE A 590 -10.26 13.06 13.17
N TRP A 591 -9.22 12.97 12.34
CA TRP A 591 -8.61 14.11 11.66
C TRP A 591 -7.72 13.59 10.50
N PRO A 592 -7.75 14.23 9.31
CA PRO A 592 -8.61 15.35 8.95
C PRO A 592 -10.06 14.90 8.73
N TRP A 593 -10.32 13.83 7.98
CA TRP A 593 -11.67 13.34 7.68
C TRP A 593 -11.92 11.89 8.08
N THR A 594 -10.84 11.16 8.37
CA THR A 594 -10.89 9.73 8.68
C THR A 594 -10.26 9.37 10.03
N GLY A 595 -10.58 8.16 10.49
CA GLY A 595 -9.98 7.52 11.65
C GLY A 595 -10.11 6.00 11.55
N TYR A 596 -9.52 5.26 12.48
CA TYR A 596 -9.59 3.79 12.48
C TYR A 596 -10.52 3.26 13.58
N LEU A 597 -11.07 2.07 13.33
CA LEU A 597 -11.78 1.21 14.26
C LEU A 597 -11.23 -0.21 14.08
N ALA A 598 -10.41 -0.67 15.02
CA ALA A 598 -9.94 -2.05 15.07
C ALA A 598 -10.91 -2.91 15.89
N LEU A 599 -11.32 -4.04 15.34
CA LEU A 599 -12.09 -5.08 16.01
C LEU A 599 -11.14 -6.23 16.33
N HIS A 600 -10.80 -6.44 17.60
CA HIS A 600 -9.99 -7.55 18.08
C HIS A 600 -10.93 -8.65 18.57
N MET A 601 -11.20 -9.64 17.72
CA MET A 601 -12.27 -10.62 17.88
C MET A 601 -11.76 -11.97 18.37
N GLN A 602 -12.37 -12.51 19.42
CA GLN A 602 -12.01 -13.82 20.00
C GLN A 602 -13.25 -14.52 20.56
N ILE A 603 -13.37 -15.83 20.40
CA ILE A 603 -14.41 -16.61 21.06
C ILE A 603 -13.95 -16.94 22.49
N LYS A 604 -14.82 -16.70 23.47
CA LYS A 604 -14.56 -16.99 24.88
C LYS A 604 -14.54 -18.50 25.13
N GLU A 605 -13.95 -18.90 26.26
CA GLU A 605 -13.68 -20.32 26.57
C GLU A 605 -14.96 -21.15 26.79
N GLU A 606 -16.08 -20.53 27.19
CA GLU A 606 -17.41 -21.17 27.22
C GLU A 606 -17.87 -21.59 25.81
N GLY A 607 -17.38 -20.94 24.76
CA GLY A 607 -17.65 -21.25 23.36
C GLY A 607 -16.82 -22.38 22.77
N ALA A 608 -15.96 -23.06 23.53
CA ALA A 608 -15.02 -24.07 23.01
C ALA A 608 -15.68 -25.29 22.34
N GLN A 609 -16.97 -25.54 22.59
CA GLN A 609 -17.76 -26.60 21.94
C GLN A 609 -18.88 -26.05 21.03
N PHE A 610 -18.97 -24.73 20.87
CA PHE A 610 -20.00 -24.09 20.03
C PHE A 610 -19.69 -24.26 18.54
N SER A 611 -20.74 -24.45 17.74
CA SER A 611 -20.65 -24.54 16.28
C SER A 611 -21.85 -23.86 15.66
N GLY A 612 -21.65 -22.88 14.79
CA GLY A 612 -22.73 -22.09 14.23
C GLY A 612 -22.28 -20.74 13.69
N TYR A 613 -23.17 -19.76 13.76
CA TYR A 613 -22.91 -18.38 13.36
C TYR A 613 -23.18 -17.43 14.53
N ILE A 614 -22.36 -16.39 14.63
CA ILE A 614 -22.59 -15.24 15.52
C ILE A 614 -22.84 -14.03 14.65
N GLU A 615 -23.93 -13.31 14.94
CA GLU A 615 -24.37 -12.13 14.23
C GLU A 615 -24.67 -10.99 15.22
N GLY A 616 -24.49 -9.74 14.80
CA GLY A 616 -24.74 -8.58 15.63
C GLY A 616 -24.18 -7.28 15.06
N ASN A 617 -24.21 -6.23 15.87
CA ASN A 617 -23.85 -4.88 15.46
C ASN A 617 -22.78 -4.26 16.37
N VAL A 618 -21.72 -3.70 15.79
CA VAL A 618 -20.82 -2.77 16.47
C VAL A 618 -21.34 -1.35 16.25
N THR A 619 -21.53 -0.59 17.32
CA THR A 619 -21.97 0.81 17.23
C THR A 619 -20.90 1.78 17.74
N VAL A 620 -20.71 2.88 17.01
CA VAL A 620 -19.74 3.95 17.33
C VAL A 620 -20.43 5.30 17.21
N ARG A 621 -20.31 6.16 18.22
CA ARG A 621 -20.90 7.50 18.18
C ARG A 621 -19.85 8.60 18.02
N VAL A 622 -19.89 9.24 16.85
CA VAL A 622 -19.00 10.33 16.44
C VAL A 622 -19.70 11.68 16.69
N PHE A 623 -18.90 12.68 17.05
CA PHE A 623 -19.30 14.07 17.20
C PHE A 623 -18.31 14.98 16.48
N SER A 624 -18.80 15.99 15.78
CA SER A 624 -17.98 17.10 15.26
C SER A 624 -18.43 18.42 15.90
N PRO A 625 -17.55 19.44 15.94
CA PRO A 625 -17.95 20.81 16.24
C PRO A 625 -19.12 21.28 15.33
N PRO A 626 -19.90 22.29 15.75
CA PRO A 626 -20.86 22.94 14.86
C PRO A 626 -20.18 23.46 13.58
N ALA A 627 -20.84 23.34 12.45
CA ALA A 627 -20.39 23.99 11.21
C ALA A 627 -20.65 25.51 11.25
N GLN A 628 -20.19 26.22 10.22
CA GLN A 628 -20.34 27.68 10.12
C GLN A 628 -21.83 28.09 10.15
N GLY A 629 -22.23 28.82 11.20
CA GLY A 629 -23.62 29.26 11.42
C GLY A 629 -24.45 28.35 12.33
N GLU A 630 -23.95 27.14 12.66
CA GLU A 630 -24.54 26.27 13.67
C GLU A 630 -24.08 26.66 15.09
N LYS A 631 -24.75 26.14 16.11
CA LYS A 631 -24.38 26.29 17.53
C LYS A 631 -24.16 24.95 18.23
N GLU A 632 -24.99 23.97 17.91
CA GLU A 632 -24.93 22.62 18.49
C GLU A 632 -23.96 21.72 17.71
N PRO A 633 -23.19 20.86 18.38
CA PRO A 633 -22.27 19.93 17.71
C PRO A 633 -23.03 18.85 16.92
N ARG A 634 -22.58 18.61 15.69
CA ARG A 634 -23.09 17.52 14.84
C ARG A 634 -22.76 16.16 15.45
N SER A 635 -23.67 15.19 15.37
CA SER A 635 -23.46 13.84 15.90
C SER A 635 -24.08 12.78 15.00
N SER A 636 -23.31 11.71 14.74
CA SER A 636 -23.76 10.52 14.00
C SER A 636 -23.48 9.27 14.84
N THR A 637 -24.38 8.29 14.77
CA THR A 637 -24.14 6.94 15.27
C THR A 637 -23.89 6.04 14.05
N CYS A 638 -22.66 5.61 13.89
CA CYS A 638 -22.29 4.61 12.89
C CYS A 638 -22.65 3.22 13.41
N VAL A 639 -23.05 2.33 12.49
CA VAL A 639 -23.26 0.91 12.75
C VAL A 639 -22.41 0.12 11.75
N LEU A 640 -21.67 -0.86 12.25
CA LEU A 640 -21.04 -1.90 11.45
C LEU A 640 -21.74 -3.22 11.79
N GLN A 641 -22.22 -3.93 10.76
CA GLN A 641 -22.80 -5.26 10.92
C GLN A 641 -21.68 -6.30 10.90
N LEU A 642 -21.71 -7.27 11.80
CA LEU A 642 -20.75 -8.37 11.86
C LEU A 642 -21.49 -9.71 11.84
N LYS A 643 -21.06 -10.59 10.95
CA LYS A 643 -21.48 -11.98 10.84
C LYS A 643 -20.24 -12.85 10.72
N THR A 644 -20.11 -13.83 11.61
CA THR A 644 -18.95 -14.73 11.65
C THR A 644 -19.34 -16.17 11.92
N LYS A 645 -18.59 -17.11 11.34
CA LYS A 645 -18.75 -18.55 11.56
C LYS A 645 -17.85 -18.98 12.71
N VAL A 646 -18.42 -19.75 13.63
CA VAL A 646 -17.70 -20.32 14.78
C VAL A 646 -17.69 -21.84 14.69
N VAL A 647 -16.57 -22.45 15.05
CA VAL A 647 -16.40 -23.91 15.16
C VAL A 647 -15.85 -24.30 16.54
N PRO A 648 -16.05 -25.56 16.98
CA PRO A 648 -15.43 -26.07 18.21
C PRO A 648 -13.91 -25.98 18.11
N THR A 649 -13.22 -25.76 19.24
CA THR A 649 -11.77 -25.57 19.29
C THR A 649 -11.03 -26.72 18.58
N PRO A 650 -10.27 -26.45 17.50
CA PRO A 650 -9.56 -27.48 16.76
C PRO A 650 -8.53 -28.22 17.62
N PRO A 651 -8.24 -29.50 17.34
CA PRO A 651 -7.18 -30.23 18.04
C PRO A 651 -5.84 -29.49 17.97
N ARG A 652 -5.08 -29.44 19.08
CA ARG A 652 -3.77 -28.76 19.19
C ARG A 652 -2.87 -28.99 17.97
N LEU A 653 -2.77 -30.24 17.50
CA LEU A 653 -1.95 -30.64 16.34
C LEU A 653 -2.34 -30.00 15.00
N LYS A 654 -3.50 -29.35 14.90
CA LYS A 654 -3.92 -28.58 13.72
C LYS A 654 -3.77 -27.07 13.88
N ARG A 655 -3.30 -26.59 15.02
CA ARG A 655 -3.13 -25.16 15.32
C ARG A 655 -1.67 -24.75 15.14
N VAL A 656 -1.42 -23.83 14.21
CA VAL A 656 -0.12 -23.28 13.86
C VAL A 656 -0.11 -21.79 14.20
N LEU A 657 0.90 -21.35 14.93
CA LEU A 657 1.13 -19.94 15.26
C LEU A 657 2.24 -19.41 14.36
N TRP A 658 1.97 -18.37 13.59
CA TRP A 658 2.95 -17.66 12.75
C TRP A 658 3.49 -16.46 13.51
N ASP A 659 4.81 -16.32 13.58
CA ASP A 659 5.43 -15.12 14.14
C ASP A 659 5.37 -13.96 13.15
N GLN A 660 4.77 -12.84 13.58
CA GLN A 660 4.75 -11.58 12.84
C GLN A 660 5.50 -10.46 13.58
N PHE A 661 5.88 -10.68 14.85
CA PHE A 661 6.44 -9.64 15.70
C PHE A 661 7.89 -9.34 15.36
N HIS A 662 8.64 -10.37 14.95
CA HIS A 662 10.05 -10.28 14.61
C HIS A 662 10.31 -10.04 13.10
N SER A 663 9.30 -9.53 12.36
CA SER A 663 9.43 -9.16 10.95
C SER A 663 9.61 -7.64 10.76
N ILE A 664 10.58 -7.20 9.94
CA ILE A 664 10.98 -5.80 9.76
C ILE A 664 10.73 -5.31 8.33
N LYS A 665 9.47 -5.02 8.01
CA LYS A 665 9.09 -4.38 6.75
C LYS A 665 9.96 -3.15 6.39
N TYR A 666 10.20 -2.91 5.10
CA TYR A 666 10.52 -1.58 4.53
C TYR A 666 9.33 -0.59 4.63
N PRO A 667 9.52 0.73 4.84
CA PRO A 667 10.78 1.48 4.93
C PRO A 667 11.26 1.89 6.34
N PRO A 668 11.08 1.10 7.41
CA PRO A 668 12.04 1.09 8.51
C PRO A 668 13.49 1.06 8.03
N GLY A 669 13.91 0.03 7.28
CA GLY A 669 15.28 -0.08 6.77
C GLY A 669 15.39 -0.80 5.43
N TYR A 670 16.62 -0.95 4.92
CA TYR A 670 16.94 -1.80 3.76
C TYR A 670 16.98 -3.26 4.22
N ILE A 671 15.87 -3.96 4.05
CA ILE A 671 15.86 -5.44 4.02
C ILE A 671 16.00 -5.88 2.55
N PRO A 672 17.02 -6.68 2.21
CA PRO A 672 17.16 -7.27 0.89
C PRO A 672 16.29 -8.53 0.73
N ARG A 673 15.91 -8.84 -0.51
CA ARG A 673 15.13 -10.05 -0.85
C ARG A 673 15.78 -11.36 -0.40
N ASP A 674 14.95 -12.37 -0.12
CA ASP A 674 15.34 -13.79 0.01
C ASP A 674 16.24 -14.22 -1.17
N SER A 675 15.73 -14.06 -2.40
CA SER A 675 16.40 -14.62 -3.57
C SER A 675 17.26 -13.62 -4.32
N LEU A 676 18.58 -13.78 -4.18
CA LEU A 676 19.61 -12.98 -4.86
C LEU A 676 19.71 -13.23 -6.39
N ASP A 677 18.92 -14.15 -6.93
CA ASP A 677 18.67 -14.26 -8.38
C ASP A 677 17.85 -13.04 -8.89
N VAL A 678 17.07 -12.36 -8.04
CA VAL A 678 16.24 -11.19 -8.39
C VAL A 678 17.07 -9.90 -8.36
N ARG A 679 17.60 -9.51 -9.53
CA ARG A 679 18.52 -8.36 -9.67
C ARG A 679 17.88 -7.01 -10.05
N ASN A 680 16.57 -6.98 -10.33
CA ASN A 680 15.86 -5.77 -10.77
C ASN A 680 15.04 -5.12 -9.64
N ASP A 681 14.73 -5.88 -8.59
CA ASP A 681 14.01 -5.45 -7.40
C ASP A 681 14.73 -6.08 -6.21
N ILE A 682 15.45 -5.24 -5.44
CA ILE A 682 16.45 -5.68 -4.45
C ILE A 682 16.01 -5.48 -3.01
N LEU A 683 14.87 -4.82 -2.80
CA LEU A 683 14.26 -4.57 -1.49
C LEU A 683 13.15 -5.59 -1.29
N ASP A 684 12.88 -6.04 -0.06
CA ASP A 684 11.51 -6.47 0.24
C ASP A 684 10.64 -5.28 0.64
N TRP A 685 9.43 -5.28 0.11
CA TRP A 685 8.43 -4.23 0.22
C TRP A 685 7.01 -4.81 0.30
N HIS A 686 6.83 -6.14 0.34
CA HIS A 686 5.51 -6.76 0.39
C HIS A 686 5.01 -7.00 1.82
N GLY A 687 5.90 -7.10 2.82
CA GLY A 687 5.53 -7.02 4.24
C GLY A 687 5.01 -8.31 4.83
N ASP A 688 5.46 -9.43 4.28
CA ASP A 688 6.05 -10.51 5.08
C ASP A 688 5.07 -11.06 6.12
N HIS A 689 3.86 -11.27 5.62
CA HIS A 689 2.67 -11.60 6.38
C HIS A 689 1.83 -12.61 5.63
N LEU A 690 1.15 -13.48 6.39
CA LEU A 690 0.25 -14.53 5.94
C LEU A 690 -0.77 -14.11 4.87
N HIS A 691 -1.07 -12.82 4.75
CA HIS A 691 -2.11 -12.27 3.88
C HIS A 691 -1.58 -11.26 2.85
N THR A 692 -0.26 -11.13 2.70
CA THR A 692 0.38 -10.39 1.60
C THR A 692 1.14 -11.34 0.68
N ASN A 693 2.44 -11.52 0.88
CA ASN A 693 3.31 -12.30 0.00
C ASN A 693 3.28 -13.81 0.33
N PHE A 694 3.06 -14.18 1.60
CA PHE A 694 2.82 -15.58 2.02
C PHE A 694 1.36 -16.08 1.81
N HIS A 695 0.51 -15.35 1.07
CA HIS A 695 -0.93 -15.66 0.97
C HIS A 695 -1.26 -17.03 0.33
N ILE A 696 -0.41 -17.53 -0.57
CA ILE A 696 -0.59 -18.86 -1.17
C ILE A 696 -0.26 -19.95 -0.14
N MET A 697 0.78 -19.76 0.68
CA MET A 697 1.09 -20.65 1.80
C MET A 697 -0.08 -20.74 2.78
N PHE A 698 -0.64 -19.60 3.20
CA PHE A 698 -1.81 -19.57 4.09
C PHE A 698 -2.98 -20.38 3.54
N ASN A 699 -3.39 -20.13 2.28
CA ASN A 699 -4.48 -20.88 1.65
C ASN A 699 -4.17 -22.38 1.55
N MET A 700 -2.95 -22.78 1.19
CA MET A 700 -2.52 -24.18 1.14
C MET A 700 -2.55 -24.89 2.51
N LEU A 701 -2.32 -24.15 3.61
CA LEU A 701 -2.43 -24.69 4.97
C LEU A 701 -3.90 -24.86 5.40
N GLN A 702 -4.78 -23.91 5.05
CA GLN A 702 -6.23 -24.05 5.26
C GLN A 702 -6.79 -25.26 4.50
N ASP A 703 -6.41 -25.44 3.22
CA ASP A 703 -6.80 -26.60 2.40
C ASP A 703 -6.25 -27.93 2.96
N ALA A 704 -5.13 -27.90 3.69
CA ALA A 704 -4.59 -29.04 4.42
C ALA A 704 -5.25 -29.26 5.81
N GLY A 705 -6.26 -28.46 6.16
CA GLY A 705 -6.99 -28.52 7.42
C GLY A 705 -6.18 -28.08 8.64
N TYR A 706 -5.22 -27.16 8.45
CA TYR A 706 -4.57 -26.44 9.54
C TYR A 706 -5.26 -25.10 9.77
N TYR A 707 -5.26 -24.66 11.02
CA TYR A 707 -5.62 -23.32 11.44
C TYR A 707 -4.34 -22.56 11.69
N VAL A 708 -4.20 -21.37 11.10
CA VAL A 708 -2.99 -20.55 11.11
C VAL A 708 -3.34 -19.20 11.72
N GLU A 709 -2.59 -18.80 12.75
CA GLU A 709 -2.89 -17.64 13.59
C GLU A 709 -1.70 -16.67 13.64
N THR A 710 -1.94 -15.36 13.53
CA THR A 710 -0.89 -14.33 13.53
C THR A 710 -0.48 -13.94 14.96
N LEU A 711 0.80 -14.08 15.31
CA LEU A 711 1.37 -13.60 16.57
C LEU A 711 2.07 -12.25 16.36
N GLY A 712 1.35 -11.15 16.58
CA GLY A 712 1.91 -9.79 16.57
C GLY A 712 2.44 -9.33 17.93
N SER A 713 3.10 -10.23 18.68
CA SER A 713 3.61 -9.95 20.03
C SER A 713 4.73 -10.91 20.45
N PRO A 714 5.60 -10.54 21.42
CA PRO A 714 6.62 -11.44 21.97
C PRO A 714 6.13 -12.84 22.38
N PHE A 715 7.00 -13.85 22.32
CA PHE A 715 6.73 -15.23 22.71
C PHE A 715 6.26 -15.37 24.17
N THR A 716 6.55 -14.39 25.02
CA THR A 716 6.06 -14.29 26.41
C THR A 716 4.57 -13.95 26.54
N CYS A 717 3.87 -13.65 25.44
CA CYS A 717 2.45 -13.30 25.44
C CYS A 717 1.48 -14.48 25.15
N PHE A 718 1.98 -15.68 24.77
CA PHE A 718 1.12 -16.81 24.36
C PHE A 718 1.35 -18.12 25.13
N ASP A 719 0.25 -18.84 25.42
CA ASP A 719 0.28 -20.20 25.98
C ASP A 719 0.57 -21.24 24.88
N ALA A 720 1.71 -21.93 24.98
CA ALA A 720 2.13 -22.93 24.00
C ALA A 720 1.35 -24.26 24.06
N GLN A 721 0.57 -24.52 25.13
CA GLN A 721 -0.30 -25.69 25.22
C GLN A 721 -1.45 -25.63 24.20
N GLN A 722 -1.82 -24.42 23.75
CA GLN A 722 -2.81 -24.19 22.71
C GLN A 722 -2.37 -24.65 21.31
N TYR A 723 -1.06 -24.60 21.02
CA TYR A 723 -0.51 -24.69 19.66
C TYR A 723 0.28 -25.98 19.42
N GLY A 724 0.11 -26.57 18.24
CA GLY A 724 0.87 -27.73 17.81
C GLY A 724 2.24 -27.34 17.26
N THR A 725 2.37 -26.16 16.65
CA THR A 725 3.66 -25.65 16.14
C THR A 725 3.70 -24.13 16.12
N LEU A 726 4.82 -23.56 16.55
CA LEU A 726 5.26 -22.21 16.22
C LEU A 726 6.05 -22.26 14.90
N LEU A 727 5.63 -21.46 13.93
CA LEU A 727 6.20 -21.37 12.59
C LEU A 727 6.90 -20.02 12.46
N LEU A 728 8.22 -20.07 12.31
CA LEU A 728 9.11 -18.95 12.03
C LEU A 728 9.50 -19.02 10.56
N VAL A 729 9.26 -17.95 9.80
CA VAL A 729 9.64 -17.83 8.38
C VAL A 729 10.14 -16.41 8.19
N ASP A 730 11.34 -16.27 7.60
CA ASP A 730 11.99 -15.01 7.25
C ASP A 730 11.85 -13.90 8.31
N LEU A 731 12.57 -14.06 9.43
CA LEU A 731 12.52 -13.13 10.57
C LEU A 731 13.81 -12.31 10.65
N GLU A 732 13.68 -11.00 10.56
CA GLU A 732 14.79 -10.05 10.55
C GLU A 732 15.13 -9.46 11.93
N ASP A 733 14.23 -9.52 12.93
CA ASP A 733 14.44 -8.87 14.24
C ASP A 733 15.23 -9.73 15.25
N GLU A 734 15.67 -9.06 16.32
CA GLU A 734 16.28 -9.62 17.53
C GLU A 734 15.22 -10.15 18.51
N TYR A 735 15.59 -11.07 19.40
CA TYR A 735 14.71 -11.65 20.43
C TYR A 735 15.06 -11.16 21.83
N PHE A 736 14.08 -10.99 22.73
CA PHE A 736 14.35 -10.72 24.14
C PHE A 736 14.94 -11.98 24.83
N PRO A 737 15.87 -11.86 25.79
CA PRO A 737 16.41 -13.01 26.53
C PRO A 737 15.33 -13.88 27.18
N GLU A 738 14.28 -13.25 27.72
CA GLU A 738 13.12 -13.94 28.31
C GLU A 738 12.34 -14.80 27.30
N GLU A 739 12.36 -14.46 26.01
CA GLU A 739 11.73 -15.26 24.94
C GLU A 739 12.55 -16.51 24.59
N ILE A 740 13.88 -16.40 24.59
CA ILE A 740 14.78 -17.53 24.37
C ILE A 740 14.63 -18.54 25.52
N GLU A 741 14.54 -18.05 26.76
CA GLU A 741 14.26 -18.90 27.93
C GLU A 741 12.87 -19.55 27.87
N LYS A 742 11.83 -18.80 27.47
CA LYS A 742 10.46 -19.34 27.37
C LYS A 742 10.31 -20.33 26.21
N LEU A 743 10.81 -20.03 25.01
CA LEU A 743 10.71 -20.95 23.86
C LEU A 743 11.43 -22.27 24.16
N LYS A 744 12.58 -22.21 24.83
CA LYS A 744 13.28 -23.39 25.35
C LYS A 744 12.38 -24.20 26.29
N HIS A 745 11.72 -23.56 27.25
CA HIS A 745 10.78 -24.25 28.13
C HIS A 745 9.59 -24.84 27.37
N ASP A 746 8.98 -24.12 26.44
CA ASP A 746 7.80 -24.59 25.73
C ASP A 746 8.10 -25.77 24.80
N VAL A 747 9.23 -25.75 24.10
CA VAL A 747 9.68 -26.92 23.31
C VAL A 747 9.98 -28.10 24.24
N VAL A 748 10.80 -27.91 25.28
CA VAL A 748 11.29 -29.03 26.13
C VAL A 748 10.19 -29.62 27.03
N ASN A 749 9.33 -28.77 27.62
CA ASN A 749 8.42 -29.12 28.72
C ASN A 749 6.93 -29.10 28.33
N THR A 750 6.45 -28.16 27.50
CA THR A 750 5.05 -28.15 27.03
C THR A 750 4.85 -28.86 25.69
N GLY A 751 5.95 -29.33 25.08
CA GLY A 751 5.96 -30.15 23.88
C GLY A 751 5.60 -29.39 22.60
N LEU A 752 5.84 -28.07 22.58
CA LEU A 752 5.67 -27.25 21.39
C LEU A 752 6.52 -27.79 20.23
N GLY A 753 5.94 -27.80 19.03
CA GLY A 753 6.70 -27.96 17.78
C GLY A 753 7.27 -26.62 17.33
N LEU A 754 8.50 -26.62 16.81
CA LEU A 754 9.13 -25.44 16.21
C LEU A 754 9.47 -25.77 14.76
N ALA A 755 9.03 -24.94 13.81
CA ALA A 755 9.37 -25.02 12.41
C ALA A 755 10.03 -23.70 11.99
N VAL A 756 11.25 -23.74 11.49
CA VAL A 756 12.02 -22.54 11.08
C VAL A 756 12.38 -22.65 9.60
N PHE A 757 11.99 -21.64 8.83
CA PHE A 757 12.46 -21.37 7.48
C PHE A 757 13.27 -20.07 7.55
N ALA A 758 14.59 -20.20 7.42
CA ALA A 758 15.54 -19.08 7.46
C ALA A 758 16.03 -18.75 6.04
N GLU A 759 16.91 -17.76 5.90
CA GLU A 759 17.48 -17.34 4.60
C GLU A 759 18.99 -17.07 4.67
N TRP A 760 19.60 -16.63 3.57
CA TRP A 760 20.99 -16.17 3.62
C TRP A 760 21.24 -15.03 4.60
N TYR A 761 22.42 -15.07 5.19
CA TYR A 761 23.05 -13.92 5.85
C TYR A 761 24.54 -13.95 5.53
N ASN A 762 25.03 -12.95 4.79
CA ASN A 762 26.44 -12.87 4.41
C ASN A 762 26.90 -11.41 4.37
N VAL A 763 27.77 -11.01 5.30
CA VAL A 763 28.17 -9.60 5.51
C VAL A 763 28.88 -9.04 4.27
N ASP A 764 29.75 -9.82 3.66
CA ASP A 764 30.48 -9.46 2.45
C ASP A 764 29.54 -9.17 1.28
N THR A 765 28.49 -9.97 1.12
CA THR A 765 27.45 -9.79 0.10
C THR A 765 26.57 -8.59 0.39
N MET A 766 26.13 -8.39 1.63
CA MET A 766 25.42 -7.18 2.04
C MET A 766 26.22 -5.90 1.74
N VAL A 767 27.52 -5.89 2.05
CA VAL A 767 28.41 -4.75 1.77
C VAL A 767 28.56 -4.52 0.26
N LYS A 768 28.57 -5.58 -0.56
CA LYS A 768 28.57 -5.51 -2.04
C LYS A 768 27.21 -5.05 -2.62
N MET A 769 26.10 -5.21 -1.88
CA MET A 769 24.73 -4.78 -2.25
C MET A 769 24.38 -3.33 -1.85
N ARG A 770 25.32 -2.61 -1.24
CA ARG A 770 25.23 -1.17 -0.96
C ARG A 770 25.09 -0.37 -2.25
N PHE A 771 24.04 0.46 -2.34
CA PHE A 771 23.82 1.38 -3.46
C PHE A 771 23.72 2.83 -2.98
N PHE A 772 23.97 3.79 -3.87
CA PHE A 772 23.65 5.19 -3.62
C PHE A 772 22.23 5.43 -4.12
N ASP A 773 21.33 5.85 -3.25
CA ASP A 773 20.00 6.28 -3.66
C ASP A 773 20.06 7.75 -4.07
N ASP A 774 19.73 8.03 -5.33
CA ASP A 774 19.63 9.40 -5.84
C ASP A 774 18.51 10.19 -5.14
N ASN A 775 17.49 9.51 -4.59
CA ASN A 775 16.35 10.15 -3.94
C ASN A 775 16.69 10.65 -2.53
N THR A 776 17.17 9.80 -1.61
CA THR A 776 17.67 10.25 -0.29
C THR A 776 19.03 10.94 -0.36
N ARG A 777 19.73 10.85 -1.50
CA ARG A 777 21.12 11.30 -1.70
C ARG A 777 22.08 10.68 -0.68
N SER A 778 21.78 9.47 -0.21
CA SER A 778 22.55 8.73 0.79
C SER A 778 22.90 7.32 0.32
N TRP A 779 23.88 6.70 0.98
CA TRP A 779 24.27 5.33 0.70
C TRP A 779 23.40 4.35 1.49
N TRP A 780 22.47 3.69 0.80
CA TRP A 780 21.66 2.62 1.33
C TRP A 780 22.48 1.33 1.40
N THR A 781 22.44 0.68 2.56
CA THR A 781 23.23 -0.53 2.88
C THR A 781 22.31 -1.51 3.62
N PRO A 782 22.29 -2.82 3.27
CA PRO A 782 21.41 -3.79 3.92
C PRO A 782 21.60 -3.83 5.44
N VAL A 783 20.48 -3.82 6.15
CA VAL A 783 20.44 -3.82 7.63
C VAL A 783 20.77 -5.22 8.17
N THR A 784 20.23 -6.26 7.52
CA THR A 784 20.55 -7.68 7.71
C THR A 784 20.58 -8.38 6.31
N GLY A 785 20.70 -9.71 6.28
CA GLY A 785 20.48 -10.55 5.09
C GLY A 785 18.98 -10.60 4.74
N GLY A 786 18.48 -11.74 4.23
CA GLY A 786 17.02 -11.98 4.28
C GLY A 786 16.61 -12.09 5.74
N ALA A 787 16.86 -13.26 6.33
CA ALA A 787 16.70 -13.46 7.77
C ALA A 787 17.89 -12.93 8.60
N ASN A 788 17.65 -12.57 9.86
CA ASN A 788 18.69 -12.28 10.85
C ASN A 788 19.20 -13.59 11.47
N ILE A 789 20.04 -14.29 10.71
CA ILE A 789 20.66 -15.54 11.14
C ILE A 789 21.42 -15.43 12.47
N PRO A 790 22.16 -14.34 12.81
CA PRO A 790 22.72 -14.18 14.14
C PRO A 790 21.68 -14.23 15.28
N ALA A 791 20.52 -13.58 15.13
CA ALA A 791 19.44 -13.63 16.11
C ALA A 791 18.77 -15.01 16.18
N LEU A 792 18.49 -15.62 15.03
CA LEU A 792 17.97 -16.99 14.95
C LEU A 792 18.94 -18.03 15.55
N ASN A 793 20.25 -17.82 15.42
CA ASN A 793 21.27 -18.65 16.03
C ASN A 793 21.29 -18.52 17.56
N ASP A 794 21.12 -17.32 18.12
CA ASP A 794 20.99 -17.14 19.58
C ASP A 794 19.69 -17.78 20.11
N LEU A 795 18.58 -17.70 19.36
CA LEU A 795 17.32 -18.36 19.67
C LEU A 795 17.42 -19.90 19.63
N LEU A 796 18.20 -20.45 18.70
CA LEU A 796 18.36 -21.90 18.48
C LEU A 796 19.53 -22.53 19.26
N ALA A 797 20.47 -21.73 19.77
CA ALA A 797 21.60 -22.18 20.59
C ALA A 797 21.21 -23.10 21.78
N PRO A 798 20.09 -22.88 22.51
CA PRO A 798 19.66 -23.79 23.58
C PRO A 798 19.38 -25.24 23.15
N PHE A 799 19.23 -25.48 21.85
CA PHE A 799 18.99 -26.80 21.24
C PHE A 799 20.21 -27.36 20.51
N GLY A 800 21.33 -26.61 20.46
CA GLY A 800 22.56 -27.03 19.75
C GLY A 800 22.47 -26.93 18.23
N ILE A 801 21.59 -26.07 17.70
CA ILE A 801 21.39 -25.85 16.26
C ILE A 801 21.92 -24.45 15.89
N ALA A 802 22.57 -24.31 14.74
CA ALA A 802 22.92 -23.01 14.15
C ALA A 802 23.09 -23.10 12.62
N PHE A 803 22.74 -22.02 11.93
CA PHE A 803 22.99 -21.78 10.51
C PHE A 803 24.30 -21.00 10.27
N GLY A 804 24.87 -21.14 9.08
CA GLY A 804 26.10 -20.51 8.62
C GLY A 804 25.87 -19.23 7.80
N ASP A 805 26.89 -18.88 7.01
CA ASP A 805 26.99 -17.65 6.21
C ASP A 805 27.10 -17.90 4.70
N LYS A 806 26.90 -19.14 4.24
CA LYS A 806 26.89 -19.53 2.82
C LYS A 806 25.66 -19.01 2.10
N ILE A 807 25.76 -18.90 0.78
CA ILE A 807 24.65 -18.56 -0.11
C ILE A 807 24.50 -19.69 -1.12
N LEU A 808 23.64 -20.66 -0.79
CA LEU A 808 23.50 -21.90 -1.55
C LEU A 808 22.44 -21.78 -2.65
N ASN A 809 22.78 -22.27 -3.83
CA ASN A 809 21.90 -22.27 -4.99
C ASN A 809 21.89 -23.61 -5.73
N GLY A 810 20.70 -24.07 -6.11
CA GLY A 810 20.49 -25.21 -7.01
C GLY A 810 19.23 -26.02 -6.73
N ASP A 811 18.92 -26.94 -7.64
CA ASP A 811 17.72 -27.78 -7.55
C ASP A 811 18.02 -29.11 -6.85
N PHE A 812 17.11 -29.58 -5.99
CA PHE A 812 17.20 -30.84 -5.26
C PHE A 812 15.87 -31.63 -5.34
N SER A 813 15.87 -32.88 -4.87
CA SER A 813 14.66 -33.69 -4.87
C SER A 813 14.61 -34.68 -3.71
N ILE A 814 13.44 -34.79 -3.07
CA ILE A 814 13.18 -35.77 -2.01
C ILE A 814 11.98 -36.62 -2.46
N ASN A 815 12.15 -37.95 -2.50
CA ASN A 815 11.12 -38.91 -2.93
C ASN A 815 10.51 -38.66 -4.34
N GLY A 816 11.20 -37.89 -5.20
CA GLY A 816 10.71 -37.52 -6.53
C GLY A 816 9.94 -36.20 -6.59
N GLU A 817 9.58 -35.59 -5.46
CA GLU A 817 9.23 -34.17 -5.42
C GLU A 817 10.49 -33.35 -5.69
N GLN A 818 10.39 -32.33 -6.56
CA GLN A 818 11.49 -31.44 -6.91
C GLN A 818 11.28 -30.07 -6.26
N SER A 819 12.34 -29.55 -5.65
CA SER A 819 12.39 -28.21 -5.05
C SER A 819 13.65 -27.47 -5.52
N ARG A 820 13.58 -26.15 -5.55
CA ARG A 820 14.77 -25.29 -5.74
C ARG A 820 15.19 -24.75 -4.37
N TYR A 821 16.50 -24.67 -4.15
CA TYR A 821 17.13 -23.89 -3.09
C TYR A 821 17.70 -22.62 -3.75
N ALA A 822 17.25 -21.45 -3.30
CA ALA A 822 17.21 -20.23 -4.10
C ALA A 822 17.91 -19.04 -3.44
N SER A 823 19.12 -19.28 -2.91
CA SER A 823 19.97 -18.40 -2.10
C SER A 823 19.97 -18.68 -0.60
N GLY A 824 19.34 -19.76 -0.12
CA GLY A 824 19.33 -20.11 1.30
C GLY A 824 20.70 -20.41 1.96
N THR A 825 20.72 -20.46 3.29
CA THR A 825 21.91 -20.74 4.14
C THR A 825 22.14 -22.24 4.40
N ASP A 826 23.23 -22.61 5.09
CA ASP A 826 23.61 -24.00 5.46
C ASP A 826 23.62 -24.25 6.97
N ILE A 827 23.39 -25.49 7.40
CA ILE A 827 23.29 -25.86 8.84
C ILE A 827 24.67 -26.28 9.39
N VAL A 828 25.37 -25.33 10.01
CA VAL A 828 26.74 -25.50 10.52
C VAL A 828 26.83 -26.13 11.92
N ARG A 829 25.73 -26.14 12.70
CA ARG A 829 25.63 -26.89 13.96
C ARG A 829 24.32 -27.67 14.03
N PHE A 830 24.42 -28.93 14.44
CA PHE A 830 23.26 -29.80 14.63
C PHE A 830 23.58 -30.93 15.63
N PRO A 831 22.70 -31.25 16.59
CA PRO A 831 23.00 -32.23 17.63
C PRO A 831 22.92 -33.69 17.13
N GLY A 832 23.71 -34.57 17.77
CA GLY A 832 23.67 -36.00 17.51
C GLY A 832 22.33 -36.62 17.93
N GLY A 833 21.84 -37.58 17.15
CA GLY A 833 20.55 -38.26 17.34
C GLY A 833 19.45 -37.79 16.39
N GLY A 834 19.53 -36.54 15.89
CA GLY A 834 18.62 -36.00 14.90
C GLY A 834 18.90 -36.48 13.45
N TYR A 835 18.12 -35.97 12.50
CA TYR A 835 18.18 -36.31 11.09
C TYR A 835 18.51 -35.06 10.28
N LEU A 836 19.47 -35.12 9.37
CA LEU A 836 19.99 -33.95 8.63
C LEU A 836 20.25 -34.32 7.16
N HIS A 837 19.50 -33.69 6.26
CA HIS A 837 19.60 -33.92 4.81
C HIS A 837 20.66 -32.99 4.19
N ARG A 838 21.41 -33.54 3.24
CA ARG A 838 22.51 -32.88 2.52
C ARG A 838 22.32 -33.05 1.01
N PHE A 839 22.62 -32.00 0.24
CA PHE A 839 22.56 -32.04 -1.22
C PHE A 839 23.67 -31.21 -1.88
N PRO A 840 24.09 -31.54 -3.12
CA PRO A 840 25.18 -30.87 -3.81
C PRO A 840 24.75 -29.52 -4.43
N PHE A 841 25.00 -28.44 -3.71
CA PHE A 841 24.70 -27.06 -4.11
C PHE A 841 25.94 -26.29 -4.57
N LEU A 842 25.71 -25.19 -5.29
CA LEU A 842 26.72 -24.17 -5.54
C LEU A 842 26.68 -23.16 -4.39
N ASP A 843 27.82 -22.89 -3.75
CA ASP A 843 27.95 -21.75 -2.82
C ASP A 843 28.41 -20.52 -3.59
N SER A 844 27.74 -19.39 -3.37
CA SER A 844 27.98 -18.11 -4.07
C SER A 844 28.49 -16.99 -3.16
N SER A 845 28.69 -17.28 -1.86
CA SER A 845 29.20 -16.35 -0.83
C SER A 845 30.45 -15.57 -1.27
N GLU A 846 31.50 -16.27 -1.72
CA GLU A 846 32.75 -15.64 -2.18
C GLU A 846 32.59 -14.84 -3.49
N SER A 847 31.66 -15.26 -4.36
CA SER A 847 31.57 -14.76 -5.75
C SER A 847 31.04 -13.33 -5.85
N GLY A 848 30.16 -12.94 -4.93
CA GLY A 848 29.53 -11.62 -4.87
C GLY A 848 28.44 -11.40 -5.92
N ALA A 849 27.43 -10.60 -5.56
CA ALA A 849 26.21 -10.36 -6.35
C ALA A 849 26.44 -9.77 -7.77
N THR A 850 27.64 -9.27 -8.08
CA THR A 850 27.96 -8.54 -9.31
C THR A 850 28.52 -9.38 -10.45
N GLN A 851 28.85 -10.67 -10.25
CA GLN A 851 29.37 -11.50 -11.35
C GLN A 851 28.29 -12.03 -12.29
N ASN A 852 28.70 -12.29 -13.55
CA ASN A 852 27.86 -12.85 -14.59
C ASN A 852 27.82 -14.38 -14.46
N ILE A 853 26.62 -14.95 -14.33
CA ILE A 853 26.37 -16.41 -14.31
C ILE A 853 26.78 -17.11 -15.62
N LEU A 854 27.14 -16.35 -16.67
CA LEU A 854 27.67 -16.84 -17.94
C LEU A 854 29.10 -17.44 -17.88
N LEU A 855 29.69 -17.62 -16.69
CA LEU A 855 31.00 -18.25 -16.49
C LEU A 855 31.02 -19.36 -15.41
N THR A 856 29.88 -20.00 -15.11
CA THR A 856 29.75 -21.09 -14.12
C THR A 856 30.35 -22.45 -14.57
N SER A 857 31.55 -22.43 -15.15
CA SER A 857 32.25 -23.63 -15.66
C SER A 857 33.35 -24.16 -14.71
N GLY A 858 33.55 -23.54 -13.55
CA GLY A 858 34.66 -23.85 -12.63
C GLY A 858 34.31 -24.02 -11.14
N MET A 859 33.05 -23.83 -10.76
CA MET A 859 32.62 -23.96 -9.35
C MET A 859 32.19 -25.39 -9.05
N THR A 860 32.82 -26.03 -8.07
CA THR A 860 32.48 -27.39 -7.62
C THR A 860 31.27 -27.37 -6.68
N LYS A 861 30.25 -28.17 -6.98
CA LYS A 861 29.14 -28.41 -6.04
C LYS A 861 29.62 -29.17 -4.80
N ALA A 862 29.09 -28.83 -3.63
CA ALA A 862 29.43 -29.45 -2.35
C ALA A 862 28.17 -29.86 -1.55
N ASP A 863 28.25 -30.97 -0.80
CA ASP A 863 27.14 -31.56 -0.04
C ASP A 863 26.83 -30.79 1.26
N SER A 864 26.12 -29.68 1.08
CA SER A 864 25.73 -28.78 2.18
C SER A 864 24.47 -29.28 2.89
N PRO A 865 24.41 -29.21 4.23
CA PRO A 865 23.23 -29.59 5.01
C PRO A 865 22.21 -28.45 5.02
N ILE A 866 20.95 -28.75 4.67
CA ILE A 866 19.90 -27.73 4.51
C ILE A 866 18.57 -28.01 5.21
N LEU A 867 18.33 -29.25 5.68
CA LEU A 867 17.10 -29.62 6.39
C LEU A 867 17.43 -30.50 7.59
N GLY A 868 17.21 -29.96 8.79
CA GLY A 868 17.40 -30.65 10.08
C GLY A 868 16.07 -30.96 10.76
N LEU A 869 15.93 -32.17 11.29
CA LEU A 869 14.76 -32.66 12.02
C LEU A 869 15.19 -33.30 13.34
N LEU A 870 14.65 -32.81 14.46
CA LEU A 870 15.07 -33.16 15.81
C LEU A 870 13.87 -33.36 16.75
N GLU A 871 13.99 -34.31 17.68
CA GLU A 871 13.07 -34.47 18.81
C GLU A 871 13.81 -34.07 20.10
N VAL A 872 13.19 -33.20 20.91
CA VAL A 872 13.81 -32.59 22.10
C VAL A 872 12.90 -32.78 23.30
N ALA A 873 13.03 -33.94 23.97
CA ALA A 873 12.19 -34.36 25.10
C ALA A 873 10.68 -34.24 24.76
N GLU A 874 9.96 -33.29 25.39
CA GLU A 874 8.59 -32.92 25.04
C GLU A 874 8.37 -32.63 23.54
N GLY A 875 9.29 -31.88 22.93
CA GLY A 875 9.10 -31.11 21.71
C GLY A 875 9.75 -31.68 20.46
N ARG A 876 9.59 -30.95 19.36
CA ARG A 876 10.16 -31.24 18.03
C ARG A 876 10.64 -29.96 17.38
N ILE A 877 11.74 -30.02 16.67
CA ILE A 877 12.29 -28.90 15.91
C ILE A 877 12.56 -29.35 14.47
N ALA A 878 12.10 -28.55 13.53
CA ALA A 878 12.47 -28.61 12.12
C ALA A 878 13.14 -27.29 11.73
N VAL A 879 14.29 -27.37 11.07
CA VAL A 879 15.03 -26.21 10.55
C VAL A 879 15.33 -26.41 9.08
N TYR A 880 15.04 -25.40 8.26
CA TYR A 880 15.29 -25.34 6.84
C TYR A 880 15.78 -23.92 6.50
N GLY A 881 16.74 -23.79 5.57
CA GLY A 881 17.48 -22.54 5.37
C GLY A 881 17.10 -21.72 4.13
N ASP A 882 15.90 -21.92 3.56
CA ASP A 882 15.32 -21.14 2.45
C ASP A 882 13.84 -20.84 2.77
N SER A 883 13.39 -19.59 2.64
CA SER A 883 11.96 -19.17 2.75
C SER A 883 11.34 -18.77 1.42
N ASN A 884 12.15 -18.43 0.43
CA ASN A 884 11.71 -18.06 -0.92
C ASN A 884 10.82 -19.13 -1.59
N CYS A 885 10.91 -20.40 -1.18
CA CYS A 885 10.02 -21.46 -1.64
C CYS A 885 8.61 -21.46 -1.00
N LEU A 886 8.33 -20.55 -0.06
CA LEU A 886 7.02 -20.30 0.57
C LEU A 886 6.39 -18.98 0.15
N ASP A 887 7.20 -17.92 0.04
CA ASP A 887 6.80 -16.64 -0.53
C ASP A 887 6.24 -16.83 -1.95
N SER A 888 5.20 -16.07 -2.31
CA SER A 888 4.61 -16.08 -3.66
C SER A 888 5.07 -14.92 -4.56
N SER A 889 5.91 -13.98 -4.09
CA SER A 889 6.33 -12.81 -4.87
C SER A 889 7.24 -13.17 -6.06
N HIS A 890 8.31 -13.93 -5.81
CA HIS A 890 9.30 -14.32 -6.83
C HIS A 890 9.51 -15.85 -6.91
N MET A 891 8.53 -16.63 -6.40
CA MET A 891 8.61 -18.08 -6.28
C MET A 891 8.92 -18.81 -7.60
N VAL A 892 10.10 -19.41 -7.68
CA VAL A 892 10.50 -20.25 -8.84
C VAL A 892 9.90 -21.66 -8.73
N ALA A 893 9.85 -22.22 -7.53
CA ALA A 893 9.23 -23.51 -7.21
C ALA A 893 8.76 -23.51 -5.75
N ASN A 894 7.56 -24.05 -5.48
CA ASN A 894 7.01 -24.08 -4.13
C ASN A 894 7.51 -25.29 -3.32
N CYS A 895 7.67 -25.12 -2.01
CA CYS A 895 7.98 -26.17 -1.06
C CYS A 895 6.82 -26.47 -0.09
N TYR A 896 5.58 -26.17 -0.46
CA TYR A 896 4.39 -26.41 0.40
C TYR A 896 4.23 -27.89 0.79
N TRP A 897 4.70 -28.82 -0.05
CA TRP A 897 4.76 -30.25 0.28
C TRP A 897 5.71 -30.53 1.45
N LEU A 898 6.85 -29.82 1.52
CA LEU A 898 7.86 -29.96 2.57
C LEU A 898 7.40 -29.28 3.87
N LEU A 899 6.84 -28.08 3.79
CA LEU A 899 6.21 -27.41 4.92
C LEU A 899 5.13 -28.29 5.56
N LYS A 900 4.25 -28.91 4.76
CA LYS A 900 3.26 -29.85 5.27
C LYS A 900 3.91 -31.04 5.99
N LYS A 901 4.96 -31.63 5.44
CA LYS A 901 5.70 -32.75 6.07
C LYS A 901 6.40 -32.34 7.37
N ILE A 902 6.92 -31.11 7.42
CA ILE A 902 7.47 -30.50 8.63
C ILE A 902 6.36 -30.35 9.69
N LEU A 903 5.21 -29.79 9.34
CA LEU A 903 4.08 -29.63 10.27
C LEU A 903 3.51 -30.98 10.75
N ASP A 904 3.33 -31.97 9.86
CA ASP A 904 2.91 -33.35 10.19
C ASP A 904 3.86 -33.97 11.25
N PHE A 905 5.17 -33.66 11.17
CA PHE A 905 6.15 -34.05 12.17
C PHE A 905 6.06 -33.20 13.45
N THR A 906 6.24 -31.88 13.38
CA THR A 906 6.39 -31.02 14.56
C THR A 906 5.16 -31.01 15.46
N SER A 907 3.96 -30.97 14.85
CA SER A 907 2.68 -30.96 15.56
C SER A 907 2.12 -32.37 15.84
N GLY A 908 2.28 -33.30 14.89
CA GLY A 908 1.62 -34.61 14.91
C GLY A 908 2.52 -35.80 15.31
N ARG A 909 3.82 -35.57 15.54
CA ARG A 909 4.87 -36.61 15.70
C ARG A 909 4.95 -37.60 14.53
N THR A 910 4.41 -37.25 13.35
CA THR A 910 4.39 -38.16 12.18
C THR A 910 5.74 -38.15 11.47
N ARG A 911 6.52 -39.22 11.65
CA ARG A 911 7.79 -39.40 10.94
C ARG A 911 7.56 -39.91 9.53
N ASP A 912 7.84 -39.08 8.53
CA ASP A 912 7.86 -39.52 7.13
C ASP A 912 9.02 -40.52 6.87
N PRO A 913 8.78 -41.66 6.20
CA PRO A 913 9.81 -42.70 6.00
C PRO A 913 11.06 -42.26 5.26
N VAL A 914 10.99 -41.22 4.42
CA VAL A 914 12.12 -40.69 3.67
C VAL A 914 12.87 -39.65 4.51
N LEU A 915 12.13 -38.72 5.13
CA LEU A 915 12.72 -37.67 5.97
C LEU A 915 13.42 -38.22 7.24
N PHE A 916 12.92 -39.33 7.77
CA PHE A 916 13.47 -40.03 8.96
C PHE A 916 14.25 -41.31 8.61
N SER A 917 14.78 -41.39 7.39
CA SER A 917 15.60 -42.52 6.94
C SER A 917 16.93 -42.61 7.71
N ASN A 918 17.38 -43.84 7.99
CA ASN A 918 18.62 -44.06 8.75
C ASN A 918 19.88 -43.48 8.06
N SER A 919 19.84 -43.29 6.74
CA SER A 919 20.91 -42.69 5.93
C SER A 919 21.20 -41.23 6.24
N VAL A 920 20.23 -40.47 6.76
CA VAL A 920 20.39 -39.05 7.12
C VAL A 920 20.53 -38.83 8.63
N LYS A 921 20.48 -39.90 9.43
CA LYS A 921 20.55 -39.83 10.90
C LYS A 921 21.97 -39.51 11.36
N GLN A 922 22.13 -38.39 12.06
CA GLN A 922 23.41 -37.97 12.61
C GLN A 922 23.69 -38.73 13.90
N HIS A 923 24.85 -39.41 13.96
CA HIS A 923 25.26 -40.21 15.11
C HIS A 923 26.20 -39.47 16.07
N GLN A 924 26.82 -38.39 15.59
CA GLN A 924 27.62 -37.44 16.35
C GLN A 924 27.08 -36.02 16.08
N PRO A 925 27.24 -35.06 17.02
CA PRO A 925 26.92 -33.67 16.74
C PRO A 925 27.85 -33.11 15.66
N ILE A 926 27.31 -32.27 14.79
CA ILE A 926 28.10 -31.45 13.88
C ILE A 926 28.42 -30.15 14.62
N TYR A 927 29.71 -29.87 14.76
CA TYR A 927 30.22 -28.67 15.42
C TYR A 927 31.37 -28.10 14.60
N LEU A 928 31.08 -27.04 13.84
CA LEU A 928 32.09 -26.14 13.29
C LEU A 928 32.44 -25.08 14.35
N ASP A 929 33.71 -24.66 14.39
CA ASP A 929 34.31 -23.85 15.47
C ASP A 929 33.61 -22.50 15.64
N ASP A 930 33.60 -21.92 16.85
CA ASP A 930 32.82 -20.69 17.17
C ASP A 930 33.20 -19.48 16.31
N LYS A 931 34.36 -19.51 15.66
CA LYS A 931 34.86 -18.49 14.74
C LYS A 931 34.20 -18.53 13.34
N GLN A 932 33.31 -19.49 13.07
CA GLN A 932 32.61 -19.63 11.77
C GLN A 932 31.11 -19.31 11.83
N LEU A 933 30.57 -18.88 12.98
CA LEU A 933 29.17 -18.42 13.00
C LEU A 933 29.06 -17.00 12.42
N PRO A 934 28.00 -16.69 11.64
CA PRO A 934 27.75 -15.34 11.15
C PRO A 934 27.59 -14.36 12.30
N SER A 935 28.22 -13.19 12.18
CA SER A 935 28.23 -12.14 13.19
C SER A 935 27.37 -10.94 12.80
N ARG A 936 26.76 -10.30 13.80
CA ARG A 936 25.96 -9.08 13.63
C ARG A 936 26.82 -7.93 13.10
N ARG A 937 26.24 -7.11 12.22
CA ARG A 937 26.88 -5.89 11.71
C ARG A 937 27.06 -4.85 12.82
N THR A 938 28.25 -4.23 12.88
CA THR A 938 28.58 -3.16 13.83
C THR A 938 28.53 -1.76 13.22
N ASP A 939 28.33 -1.66 11.91
CA ASP A 939 28.27 -0.40 11.15
C ASP A 939 26.84 0.13 10.90
N VAL A 940 25.81 -0.59 11.37
CA VAL A 940 24.39 -0.25 11.21
C VAL A 940 23.71 -0.10 12.58
N ASN A 941 22.97 0.98 12.80
CA ASN A 941 22.20 1.17 14.03
C ASN A 941 20.83 0.46 13.97
N PHE A 942 20.86 -0.85 14.21
CA PHE A 942 19.69 -1.73 14.18
C PHE A 942 18.52 -1.32 15.11
N SER A 943 18.83 -0.64 16.24
CA SER A 943 17.83 -0.16 17.22
C SER A 943 16.80 0.84 16.67
N THR A 944 17.08 1.41 15.49
CA THR A 944 16.18 2.30 14.76
C THR A 944 14.95 1.58 14.21
N TYR A 945 15.10 0.29 13.87
CA TYR A 945 14.12 -0.51 13.10
C TYR A 945 13.45 -1.58 13.96
N SER A 946 14.26 -2.23 14.80
CA SER A 946 13.86 -3.30 15.72
C SER A 946 12.72 -2.92 16.66
N ALA A 947 11.79 -3.85 16.90
CA ALA A 947 10.75 -3.81 17.93
C ALA A 947 11.25 -4.29 19.31
N VAL A 948 12.44 -4.91 19.37
CA VAL A 948 13.06 -5.48 20.57
C VAL A 948 14.24 -4.62 21.08
N THR A 949 15.17 -4.28 20.19
CA THR A 949 16.44 -3.61 20.53
C THR A 949 16.19 -2.23 21.14
N GLY A 950 16.50 -2.10 22.44
CA GLY A 950 16.32 -0.86 23.19
C GLY A 950 14.86 -0.51 23.51
N LYS A 951 13.94 -1.48 23.46
CA LYS A 951 12.55 -1.32 23.94
C LYS A 951 12.33 -2.09 25.25
N ASP A 952 11.22 -1.79 25.93
CA ASP A 952 10.77 -2.55 27.09
C ASP A 952 9.90 -3.75 26.66
N LEU A 953 10.24 -4.95 27.14
CA LEU A 953 9.41 -6.16 26.98
C LEU A 953 7.99 -5.95 27.54
N ILE A 954 6.97 -6.19 26.70
CA ILE A 954 5.56 -5.84 26.97
C ILE A 954 4.84 -6.87 27.85
N CYS A 955 4.99 -8.18 27.58
CA CYS A 955 4.44 -9.26 28.41
C CYS A 955 5.55 -9.97 29.20
N ARG A 956 5.26 -10.39 30.44
CA ARG A 956 6.17 -11.23 31.26
C ARG A 956 5.54 -12.55 31.72
N SER A 957 4.39 -12.87 31.16
CA SER A 957 3.54 -14.04 31.42
C SER A 957 2.49 -14.12 30.32
N ASP A 958 1.88 -15.28 30.06
CA ASP A 958 0.97 -15.57 28.94
C ASP A 958 -0.32 -14.71 28.90
N SER A 959 -0.17 -13.43 28.55
CA SER A 959 -1.21 -12.41 28.65
C SER A 959 -1.74 -11.96 27.28
N ARG A 960 -2.54 -12.84 26.66
CA ARG A 960 -3.28 -12.68 25.39
C ARG A 960 -3.96 -11.31 25.14
N PHE A 961 -4.13 -10.47 26.16
CA PHE A 961 -4.84 -9.18 26.13
C PHE A 961 -3.97 -7.93 26.39
N GLU A 962 -2.78 -8.03 27.00
CA GLU A 962 -2.07 -6.82 27.50
C GLU A 962 -1.43 -5.98 26.39
N VAL A 963 -0.96 -6.63 25.32
CA VAL A 963 -0.33 -6.01 24.14
C VAL A 963 -1.29 -5.04 23.45
N TRP A 964 -2.47 -5.55 23.11
CA TRP A 964 -3.43 -4.88 22.22
C TRP A 964 -4.09 -3.66 22.85
N GLY A 965 -4.31 -3.67 24.17
CA GLY A 965 -5.13 -2.66 24.86
C GLY A 965 -4.42 -1.39 25.32
N THR A 966 -3.08 -1.32 25.31
CA THR A 966 -2.36 -0.28 26.09
C THR A 966 -1.40 0.62 25.28
N LYS A 967 -0.66 0.08 24.30
CA LYS A 967 0.39 0.84 23.57
C LYS A 967 0.43 0.63 22.05
N GLY A 968 -0.14 -0.45 21.52
CA GLY A 968 0.13 -0.97 20.16
C GLY A 968 -0.35 -0.16 18.95
N TYR A 969 -0.90 1.05 19.11
CA TYR A 969 -1.26 1.92 17.97
C TYR A 969 -0.44 3.22 18.00
N ILE A 970 0.83 3.12 17.66
CA ILE A 970 1.68 4.27 17.32
C ILE A 970 1.42 4.66 15.86
N HIS A 971 0.25 5.25 15.60
CA HIS A 971 0.16 6.24 14.53
C HIS A 971 1.25 7.29 14.78
N VAL A 972 1.97 7.74 13.74
CA VAL A 972 3.25 8.49 13.86
C VAL A 972 3.06 9.81 14.62
N ARG A 973 3.12 9.72 15.95
CA ARG A 973 2.93 10.83 16.89
C ARG A 973 4.22 11.62 17.01
N GLY A 974 4.53 12.36 15.95
CA GLY A 974 5.47 13.47 16.00
C GLY A 974 5.20 14.32 17.23
N ARG A 975 6.23 14.44 18.09
CA ARG A 975 6.22 15.01 19.46
C ARG A 975 5.17 16.10 19.69
N ASN A 976 4.21 15.85 20.59
CA ASN A 976 3.30 16.85 21.19
C ASN A 976 2.78 17.95 20.24
N ARG A 977 2.19 17.55 19.10
CA ARG A 977 1.56 18.49 18.18
C ARG A 977 0.40 19.22 18.86
N ARG A 978 0.53 20.55 18.99
CA ARG A 978 -0.64 21.43 18.98
C ARG A 978 -1.32 21.27 17.62
N LEU A 979 -2.65 21.19 17.62
CA LEU A 979 -3.43 21.32 16.39
C LEU A 979 -3.11 22.68 15.72
N PRO A 980 -3.19 22.78 14.38
CA PRO A 980 -3.11 24.06 13.69
C PRO A 980 -4.07 25.08 14.30
N GLY A 981 -3.55 26.27 14.57
CA GLY A 981 -4.27 27.30 15.32
C GLY A 981 -5.35 27.97 14.49
N TYR A 982 -6.53 27.35 14.39
CA TYR A 982 -7.74 28.08 13.99
C TYR A 982 -7.90 29.31 14.90
N PRO A 983 -8.17 30.50 14.35
CA PRO A 983 -8.38 31.69 15.16
C PRO A 983 -9.67 31.52 15.98
N ILE A 984 -9.51 31.23 17.27
CA ILE A 984 -10.61 31.23 18.22
C ILE A 984 -11.18 32.65 18.25
N ILE A 985 -12.45 32.79 17.87
CA ILE A 985 -13.16 34.07 17.92
C ILE A 985 -13.30 34.45 19.40
N ASP A 986 -12.53 35.46 19.82
CA ASP A 986 -12.48 35.92 21.22
C ASP A 986 -13.79 36.61 21.63
N LEU A 987 -14.70 35.82 22.19
CA LEU A 987 -15.97 36.27 22.76
C LEU A 987 -15.80 36.84 24.19
N GLY A 988 -14.87 37.78 24.35
CA GLY A 988 -15.07 39.00 25.13
C GLY A 988 -15.24 38.90 26.66
N ARG A 989 -14.18 39.33 27.37
CA ARG A 989 -14.23 39.98 28.70
C ARG A 989 -14.72 39.15 29.90
N GLY A 990 -13.83 38.26 30.35
CA GLY A 990 -13.12 38.29 31.65
C GLY A 990 -13.70 38.92 32.93
N LEU A 991 -13.23 38.40 34.08
CA LEU A 991 -13.03 39.14 35.33
C LEU A 991 -11.98 38.45 36.25
N ASN A 992 -11.09 39.29 36.79
CA ASN A 992 -10.16 39.13 37.92
C ASN A 992 -10.20 37.89 38.86
N HIS A 993 -8.98 37.40 39.16
CA HIS A 993 -8.30 37.42 40.49
C HIS A 993 -7.82 36.10 41.14
N SER A 994 -6.71 36.26 41.88
CA SER A 994 -6.13 35.40 42.93
C SER A 994 -5.55 34.03 42.59
N LYS A 995 -4.31 33.84 43.08
CA LYS A 995 -3.74 32.54 43.45
C LYS A 995 -4.62 31.87 44.51
N ASP A 996 -4.55 30.55 44.62
CA ASP A 996 -4.18 29.98 45.92
C ASP A 996 -3.47 28.63 45.79
N THR A 997 -2.89 28.16 46.90
CA THR A 997 -2.13 26.90 46.98
C THR A 997 -2.85 25.86 47.85
N SER A 998 -2.66 24.56 47.58
CA SER A 998 -2.66 23.53 48.64
C SER A 998 -2.27 22.14 48.11
N ASN A 999 -1.94 21.26 49.05
CA ASN A 999 -1.34 19.94 48.87
C ASN A 999 -2.34 18.78 48.92
N TRP A 1000 -2.01 17.68 48.23
CA TRP A 1000 -2.20 16.27 48.62
C TRP A 1000 -3.58 15.78 49.15
N ARG A 1001 -4.07 14.66 48.60
CA ARG A 1001 -3.99 13.30 49.22
C ARG A 1001 -4.73 12.22 48.42
N HIS A 1002 -4.24 10.97 48.50
CA HIS A 1002 -4.99 9.77 48.14
C HIS A 1002 -6.03 9.41 49.23
N PRO A 1003 -7.20 8.86 48.86
CA PRO A 1003 -7.99 7.95 49.69
C PRO A 1003 -7.68 6.46 49.38
N LYS A 1004 -8.05 5.55 50.29
CA LYS A 1004 -7.90 4.09 50.17
C LYS A 1004 -9.26 3.39 49.99
N PHE A 1005 -9.22 2.11 49.60
CA PHE A 1005 -10.32 1.15 49.78
C PHE A 1005 -10.77 1.02 51.25
N PRO A 1006 -12.06 0.71 51.50
CA PRO A 1006 -12.54 -0.01 52.67
C PRO A 1006 -12.95 -1.47 52.35
N GLU A 1007 -13.04 -2.32 53.38
CA GLU A 1007 -13.44 -3.73 53.27
C GLU A 1007 -14.92 -4.03 53.61
N LYS A 1008 -15.29 -5.29 53.32
CA LYS A 1008 -16.48 -6.08 53.69
C LYS A 1008 -17.21 -5.68 54.99
N ASN A 1009 -18.50 -6.02 55.02
CA ASN A 1009 -19.08 -6.68 56.20
C ASN A 1009 -20.16 -7.73 55.81
N LYS A 1010 -20.53 -8.62 56.74
CA LYS A 1010 -21.53 -9.71 56.55
C LYS A 1010 -22.80 -9.46 57.37
N SER A 1011 -23.96 -9.98 56.95
CA SER A 1011 -24.73 -11.05 57.66
C SER A 1011 -26.21 -11.16 57.22
N ASP A 1012 -26.69 -12.40 57.12
CA ASP A 1012 -28.00 -12.95 57.57
C ASP A 1012 -29.37 -12.35 57.13
N SER A 1013 -30.47 -13.12 56.95
CA SER A 1013 -30.68 -14.60 56.85
C SER A 1013 -32.11 -14.99 56.39
N LEU A 1014 -32.30 -16.29 56.06
CA LEU A 1014 -33.53 -17.13 56.19
C LEU A 1014 -34.84 -16.81 55.38
N GLY A 1015 -35.37 -17.81 54.65
CA GLY A 1015 -36.69 -17.73 53.99
C GLY A 1015 -37.21 -18.99 53.25
N LYS A 1016 -37.69 -20.00 53.99
CA LYS A 1016 -38.35 -21.29 53.57
C LYS A 1016 -39.04 -21.35 52.17
N LYS A 1017 -38.76 -22.34 51.30
CA LYS A 1017 -39.27 -23.75 51.26
C LYS A 1017 -40.72 -23.94 50.74
N TYR A 1018 -40.92 -24.72 49.65
CA TYR A 1018 -42.10 -25.57 49.37
C TYR A 1018 -41.74 -26.76 48.44
N LEU A 1019 -42.63 -27.76 48.29
CA LEU A 1019 -42.42 -29.06 47.62
C LEU A 1019 -43.44 -29.34 46.49
N GLY A 1020 -43.14 -30.30 45.60
CA GLY A 1020 -44.02 -30.88 44.57
C GLY A 1020 -43.21 -31.32 43.34
N LEU A 1021 -42.65 -32.53 43.16
CA LEU A 1021 -43.05 -33.93 43.41
C LEU A 1021 -43.79 -34.58 42.20
N LEU A 1022 -43.29 -35.77 41.80
CA LEU A 1022 -43.86 -36.81 40.91
C LEU A 1022 -43.54 -36.79 39.38
N TYR A 1023 -42.81 -37.85 38.99
CA TYR A 1023 -42.81 -38.62 37.73
C TYR A 1023 -44.22 -39.29 37.48
N PRO A 1024 -44.55 -39.95 36.34
CA PRO A 1024 -43.66 -40.83 35.53
C PRO A 1024 -43.91 -40.97 34.00
N ASP A 1025 -43.02 -41.70 33.30
CA ASP A 1025 -43.19 -42.88 32.38
C ASP A 1025 -44.31 -42.88 31.27
N GLU A 1026 -44.22 -43.57 30.12
CA GLU A 1026 -43.27 -44.59 29.58
C GLU A 1026 -43.41 -44.83 28.04
N LEU A 1027 -42.51 -45.65 27.48
CA LEU A 1027 -42.64 -46.66 26.38
C LEU A 1027 -43.01 -46.33 24.90
N ASP A 1028 -42.04 -46.67 24.04
CA ASP A 1028 -42.10 -47.57 22.85
C ASP A 1028 -42.51 -47.19 21.40
N VAL A 1029 -41.93 -48.02 20.51
CA VAL A 1029 -41.85 -48.07 19.03
C VAL A 1029 -42.77 -49.21 18.49
N PRO A 1030 -42.78 -49.68 17.21
CA PRO A 1030 -42.24 -49.20 15.91
C PRO A 1030 -43.22 -49.34 14.68
N VAL A 1031 -42.71 -49.24 13.43
CA VAL A 1031 -43.06 -50.03 12.19
C VAL A 1031 -43.73 -49.35 10.94
N LEU A 1032 -43.09 -49.55 9.75
CA LEU A 1032 -43.51 -49.46 8.30
C LEU A 1032 -44.01 -48.10 7.67
N VAL A 1033 -43.31 -47.43 6.72
CA VAL A 1033 -42.98 -47.75 5.29
C VAL A 1033 -44.21 -47.66 4.34
N PRO A 1034 -44.21 -46.84 3.23
CA PRO A 1034 -43.37 -47.14 2.04
C PRO A 1034 -42.86 -45.99 1.11
N ASN A 1035 -41.71 -46.30 0.47
CA ASN A 1035 -41.24 -45.98 -0.90
C ASN A 1035 -41.44 -44.60 -1.57
N GLN A 1036 -40.31 -44.00 -1.99
CA GLN A 1036 -40.14 -43.49 -3.37
C GLN A 1036 -38.66 -43.56 -3.83
N TRP A 1037 -38.29 -44.61 -4.59
CA TRP A 1037 -36.99 -44.74 -5.25
C TRP A 1037 -37.16 -44.65 -6.77
N LEU A 1038 -36.90 -43.48 -7.37
CA LEU A 1038 -36.87 -43.32 -8.83
C LEU A 1038 -35.85 -42.26 -9.32
N LEU A 1039 -35.68 -41.13 -8.61
CA LEU A 1039 -34.73 -40.08 -9.00
C LEU A 1039 -33.23 -40.49 -8.94
N PRO A 1040 -32.72 -41.21 -7.93
CA PRO A 1040 -31.27 -41.49 -7.81
C PRO A 1040 -30.67 -42.31 -8.97
N ALA A 1041 -31.48 -43.18 -9.58
CA ALA A 1041 -31.06 -44.02 -10.70
C ALA A 1041 -30.86 -43.22 -12.00
N ALA A 1042 -31.65 -42.15 -12.22
CA ALA A 1042 -31.51 -41.32 -13.42
C ALA A 1042 -30.19 -40.51 -13.42
N VAL A 1043 -29.85 -39.91 -12.28
CA VAL A 1043 -28.64 -39.07 -12.14
C VAL A 1043 -27.35 -39.88 -12.34
N THR A 1044 -27.30 -41.09 -11.79
CA THR A 1044 -26.12 -41.96 -11.88
C THR A 1044 -25.85 -42.47 -13.30
N VAL A 1045 -26.89 -42.79 -14.08
CA VAL A 1045 -26.73 -43.19 -15.50
C VAL A 1045 -26.21 -42.03 -16.37
N VAL A 1046 -26.71 -40.81 -16.16
CA VAL A 1046 -26.25 -39.62 -16.92
C VAL A 1046 -24.79 -39.30 -16.62
N GLY A 1047 -24.35 -39.39 -15.35
CA GLY A 1047 -22.95 -39.18 -14.96
C GLY A 1047 -21.98 -40.17 -15.62
N LEU A 1048 -22.35 -41.46 -15.70
CA LEU A 1048 -21.53 -42.49 -16.33
C LEU A 1048 -21.37 -42.28 -17.85
N LEU A 1049 -22.41 -41.83 -18.55
CA LEU A 1049 -22.36 -41.52 -19.98
C LEU A 1049 -21.43 -40.34 -20.29
N LEU A 1050 -21.44 -39.30 -19.46
CA LEU A 1050 -20.52 -38.15 -19.58
C LEU A 1050 -19.05 -38.55 -19.37
N LEU A 1051 -18.77 -39.39 -18.36
CA LEU A 1051 -17.45 -39.95 -18.13
C LEU A 1051 -16.94 -40.78 -19.33
N PHE A 1052 -17.80 -41.63 -19.92
CA PHE A 1052 -17.44 -42.44 -21.10
C PHE A 1052 -17.15 -41.58 -22.34
N SER A 1053 -17.88 -40.48 -22.52
CA SER A 1053 -17.63 -39.48 -23.57
C SER A 1053 -16.24 -38.84 -23.42
N LEU A 1054 -15.93 -38.31 -22.24
CA LEU A 1054 -14.65 -37.68 -21.93
C LEU A 1054 -13.46 -38.66 -22.07
N TRP A 1055 -13.65 -39.92 -21.69
CA TRP A 1055 -12.66 -40.98 -21.85
C TRP A 1055 -12.34 -41.29 -23.32
N ARG A 1056 -13.37 -41.40 -24.18
CA ARG A 1056 -13.19 -41.54 -25.64
C ARG A 1056 -12.43 -40.36 -26.25
N ILE A 1057 -12.71 -39.13 -25.82
CA ILE A 1057 -12.00 -37.93 -26.28
C ILE A 1057 -10.52 -37.96 -25.88
N ARG A 1058 -10.20 -38.35 -24.63
CA ARG A 1058 -8.81 -38.54 -24.17
C ARG A 1058 -8.07 -39.63 -24.95
N GLN A 1059 -8.70 -40.77 -25.27
CA GLN A 1059 -8.07 -41.79 -26.15
C GLN A 1059 -7.80 -41.26 -27.56
N LYS A 1060 -8.73 -40.51 -28.16
CA LYS A 1060 -8.57 -39.98 -29.53
C LYS A 1060 -7.41 -38.97 -29.64
N ARG A 1061 -7.10 -38.24 -28.57
CA ARG A 1061 -5.89 -37.39 -28.47
C ARG A 1061 -4.60 -38.22 -28.32
N ARG A 1062 -4.58 -39.31 -27.53
CA ARG A 1062 -3.37 -40.15 -27.36
C ARG A 1062 -2.92 -40.87 -28.64
N ARG A 1063 -3.83 -41.22 -29.57
CA ARG A 1063 -3.46 -41.85 -30.86
C ARG A 1063 -2.81 -40.91 -31.89
N ARG A 1064 -2.66 -39.60 -31.63
CA ARG A 1064 -1.98 -38.64 -32.53
C ARG A 1064 -0.53 -38.28 -32.12
N ARG A 1065 0.09 -39.00 -31.18
CA ARG A 1065 1.49 -38.77 -30.72
C ARG A 1065 2.42 -39.99 -30.85
N LYS A 1066 2.28 -40.80 -31.90
CA LYS A 1066 3.22 -41.88 -32.27
C LYS A 1066 3.41 -42.01 -33.79
N VAL A 1067 4.17 -41.08 -34.39
CA VAL A 1067 4.80 -41.23 -35.71
C VAL A 1067 6.16 -40.51 -35.68
N SER A 1068 7.17 -41.14 -36.28
CA SER A 1068 8.55 -40.65 -36.53
C SER A 1068 9.40 -40.16 -35.34
N VAL A 1069 10.39 -40.99 -34.99
CA VAL A 1069 11.73 -40.52 -34.59
C VAL A 1069 12.72 -41.19 -35.55
N SER A 1070 13.29 -40.41 -36.47
CA SER A 1070 14.45 -40.78 -37.31
C SER A 1070 15.00 -39.53 -37.99
N GLY A 1071 16.32 -39.46 -38.19
CA GLY A 1071 17.02 -38.30 -38.75
C GLY A 1071 18.03 -37.69 -37.78
N ARG A 1072 19.32 -37.73 -38.13
CA ARG A 1072 20.47 -37.26 -37.35
C ARG A 1072 21.49 -36.66 -38.32
N LEU A 1073 22.18 -35.59 -37.92
CA LEU A 1073 23.09 -34.78 -38.76
C LEU A 1073 22.35 -34.00 -39.89
N THR A 1074 22.86 -32.91 -40.48
CA THR A 1074 24.22 -32.32 -40.51
C THR A 1074 24.21 -30.78 -40.36
N ASN A 1075 25.31 -30.25 -39.80
CA ASN A 1075 25.97 -28.95 -40.05
C ASN A 1075 25.12 -27.75 -40.55
N LEU A 1076 25.02 -26.69 -39.75
CA LEU A 1076 26.05 -25.63 -39.68
C LEU A 1076 25.92 -24.81 -38.38
#